data_AF-A0A1C2DDD0-F1
#
_entry.id   AF-A0A1C2DDD0-F1
#
_cell.length_a   1.000
_cell.length_b   1.000
_cell.length_c   1.000
_cell.angle_alpha   90.00
_cell.angle_beta   90.00
_cell.angle_gamma   90.00
#
_symmetry.space_group_name_H-M   'P 1'
#
loop_
_entity.id
_entity.type
_entity.pdbx_description
1 polymer ?
#
loop_
_entity_poly.entity_id
_entity_poly.type
_entity_poly.pdbx_seq_one_letter_code
_entity_poly.pdbx_strand_id
1 'polypeptide(L)'
;MSIDGIRAVDKEPLAAVDYLFGFSAANGQRIGPRPIGMQAISQQVASSLPLGTVKSYSSVAAMNADVTPTVGTLAYAEWKTYRKTTASGSTGWEVFLNFIPGTQVINAVVTGGTASAVVAISAIPVSATPYIQFIVVGPFTAASIGPMTLAINGDTPRALVTNVGEAITPGYIKRGMAAIVHIDSAGSYRFFSYGDATAIQAAAEAAMTSAQKWAEGTVPGGAGTKSAKEWADAALAGGIFNIPAVAIVGDGVRTRFPLGLVPASKNNVFLTATGLVQHVGEYSVDGTDLVFAIAPPIGYGGEARILAITRAIPYAGDGTITPASFSEEATRFIGGTRGNIRPTVEGSSVVGTATYTTQRGQYRLANDWVKFTAEIDWTGATGTGDTYIRLNNVPASAFINTPVAIQASAIDYGVGKELQGVILAGTNVVLLQARTGSGAGSTAVPVDPAGTIRIVGSYPAASDAFSDILFMGDSITLGVRPGVGEYDTFRHKVQNALGWAMAHNSGVGGENASEQEARMAAALAASGARAVCIMTGINDFFDPLPYATMGAKITSMITMAQAAGARVTLCSPSATQDAGMIANFGPWLNTIQTCGALPGVVYVPVYERFGFLRATMPPASYAALFVDVQHIGPAGHDIVTALMAATPGACRP
;
A
#
# COMPACT_ATOMS: atom_id res chain seq x y z
N MET A 1 16.91 24.79 -13.10
CA MET A 1 18.26 24.54 -13.66
C MET A 1 18.39 23.04 -13.89
N SER A 2 18.51 22.62 -15.15
CA SER A 2 18.78 21.22 -15.49
C SER A 2 20.24 20.88 -15.15
N ILE A 3 20.48 19.64 -14.73
CA ILE A 3 21.74 19.15 -14.19
C ILE A 3 22.67 18.56 -15.27
N ASP A 4 22.48 18.94 -16.54
CA ASP A 4 23.15 18.31 -17.69
C ASP A 4 24.44 19.03 -18.15
N GLY A 5 25.15 19.68 -17.23
CA GLY A 5 26.29 20.55 -17.54
C GLY A 5 27.68 19.92 -17.47
N ILE A 6 27.84 18.63 -17.16
CA ILE A 6 29.16 18.00 -17.04
C ILE A 6 29.17 16.68 -17.80
N ARG A 7 29.42 16.72 -19.11
CA ARG A 7 29.89 15.58 -19.93
C ARG A 7 30.23 16.03 -21.36
N ALA A 8 31.34 16.74 -21.50
CA ALA A 8 32.02 16.85 -22.80
C ALA A 8 33.47 17.29 -22.60
N VAL A 9 34.30 16.38 -22.07
CA VAL A 9 35.76 16.46 -22.24
C VAL A 9 36.24 15.04 -22.55
N ASP A 10 36.72 14.88 -23.78
CA ASP A 10 37.62 13.86 -24.31
C ASP A 10 37.15 12.39 -24.35
N LYS A 11 36.58 11.99 -25.49
CA LYS A 11 36.56 10.60 -25.96
C LYS A 11 37.81 10.33 -26.80
N GLU A 12 38.45 9.19 -26.52
CA GLU A 12 39.74 8.65 -27.02
C GLU A 12 40.94 9.02 -26.11
N PRO A 13 41.50 8.10 -25.28
CA PRO A 13 41.95 6.76 -25.66
C PRO A 13 41.56 5.67 -24.63
N LEU A 14 40.26 5.46 -24.42
CA LEU A 14 39.77 4.58 -23.34
C LEU A 14 39.40 3.16 -23.79
N ALA A 15 39.43 2.88 -25.10
CA ALA A 15 39.09 1.57 -25.65
C ALA A 15 40.14 0.48 -25.34
N ALA A 16 41.42 0.84 -25.18
CA ALA A 16 42.50 -0.11 -24.93
C ALA A 16 42.45 -0.73 -23.51
N VAL A 17 42.06 0.07 -22.52
CA VAL A 17 41.91 -0.38 -21.12
C VAL A 17 40.65 -1.24 -20.99
N ASP A 18 39.55 -0.84 -21.62
CA ASP A 18 38.30 -1.62 -21.60
C ASP A 18 38.47 -2.99 -22.32
N TYR A 19 39.31 -3.06 -23.35
CA TYR A 19 39.69 -4.31 -24.03
C TYR A 19 40.61 -5.20 -23.18
N LEU A 20 41.60 -4.62 -22.49
CA LEU A 20 42.58 -5.37 -21.68
C LEU A 20 41.95 -6.01 -20.44
N PHE A 21 40.90 -5.41 -19.89
CA PHE A 21 40.22 -5.86 -18.68
C PHE A 21 38.82 -6.46 -18.91
N GLY A 22 38.41 -6.65 -20.17
CA GLY A 22 37.20 -7.41 -20.52
C GLY A 22 35.87 -6.72 -20.17
N PHE A 23 35.81 -5.39 -20.24
CA PHE A 23 34.58 -4.63 -19.99
C PHE A 23 33.72 -4.52 -21.26
N SER A 24 32.40 -4.61 -21.13
CA SER A 24 31.45 -4.36 -22.23
C SER A 24 30.39 -3.33 -21.84
N ALA A 25 29.78 -2.67 -22.83
CA ALA A 25 28.69 -1.73 -22.65
C ALA A 25 27.35 -2.40 -23.00
N ALA A 26 26.40 -2.39 -22.07
CA ALA A 26 25.01 -2.71 -22.32
C ALA A 26 24.14 -1.57 -21.76
N ASN A 27 23.19 -1.08 -22.56
CA ASN A 27 22.31 0.05 -22.21
C ASN A 27 23.05 1.29 -21.64
N GLY A 28 24.24 1.59 -22.18
CA GLY A 28 25.01 2.78 -21.80
C GLY A 28 25.68 2.71 -20.42
N GLN A 29 25.64 1.57 -19.73
CA GLN A 29 26.34 1.35 -18.45
C GLN A 29 27.48 0.32 -18.61
N ARG A 30 28.60 0.58 -17.91
CA ARG A 30 29.74 -0.35 -17.81
C ARG A 30 29.35 -1.52 -16.91
N ILE A 31 29.38 -2.74 -17.45
CA ILE A 31 29.18 -3.97 -16.67
C ILE A 31 30.56 -4.61 -16.43
N GLY A 32 30.83 -4.99 -15.18
CA GLY A 32 32.12 -5.50 -14.70
C GLY A 32 32.65 -6.74 -15.46
N PRO A 33 33.91 -7.13 -15.23
CA PRO A 33 34.61 -8.12 -16.06
C PRO A 33 33.86 -9.45 -16.05
N ARG A 34 33.40 -9.90 -17.23
CA ARG A 34 33.04 -11.30 -17.40
C ARG A 34 34.34 -12.11 -17.24
N PRO A 35 34.37 -13.20 -16.46
CA PRO A 35 35.56 -14.04 -16.36
C PRO A 35 35.88 -14.63 -17.73
N ILE A 36 36.78 -14.01 -18.48
CA ILE A 36 37.41 -14.65 -19.63
C ILE A 36 38.44 -15.59 -19.01
N GLY A 37 38.15 -16.90 -19.01
CA GLY A 37 39.07 -17.90 -18.48
C GLY A 37 40.45 -17.74 -19.14
N MET A 38 41.54 -17.92 -18.39
CA MET A 38 42.92 -17.79 -18.90
C MET A 38 43.17 -18.61 -20.18
N GLN A 39 42.40 -19.69 -20.37
CA GLN A 39 42.44 -20.53 -21.56
C GLN A 39 41.94 -19.80 -22.83
N ALA A 40 40.96 -18.92 -22.70
CA ALA A 40 40.45 -18.09 -23.81
C ALA A 40 41.38 -16.90 -24.11
N ILE A 41 42.02 -16.31 -23.08
CA ILE A 41 43.09 -15.31 -23.26
C ILE A 41 44.30 -15.96 -23.95
N SER A 42 44.70 -17.15 -23.51
CA SER A 42 45.79 -17.91 -24.12
C SER A 42 45.49 -18.32 -25.56
N GLN A 43 44.26 -18.75 -25.87
CA GLN A 43 43.83 -19.04 -27.25
C GLN A 43 43.73 -17.79 -28.13
N GLN A 44 43.32 -16.63 -27.60
CA GLN A 44 43.29 -15.37 -28.36
C GLN A 44 44.69 -14.76 -28.56
N VAL A 45 45.60 -14.88 -27.60
CA VAL A 45 47.00 -14.44 -27.75
C VAL A 45 47.78 -15.39 -28.68
N ALA A 46 47.54 -16.70 -28.59
CA ALA A 46 48.16 -17.69 -29.47
C ALA A 46 47.61 -17.68 -30.91
N SER A 47 46.38 -17.21 -31.13
CA SER A 47 45.79 -17.05 -32.47
C SER A 47 46.05 -15.69 -33.11
N SER A 48 46.47 -14.67 -32.33
CA SER A 48 46.80 -13.32 -32.83
C SER A 48 48.30 -13.06 -33.01
N LEU A 49 49.16 -13.91 -32.45
CA LEU A 49 50.60 -13.88 -32.73
C LEU A 49 50.93 -14.99 -33.72
N PRO A 50 51.32 -14.68 -34.97
CA PRO A 50 51.84 -15.68 -35.89
C PRO A 50 53.24 -16.06 -35.41
N LEU A 51 53.33 -16.88 -34.36
CA LEU A 51 54.58 -17.42 -33.84
C LEU A 51 55.07 -18.51 -34.81
N GLY A 52 55.59 -18.08 -35.95
CA GLY A 52 56.53 -18.90 -36.71
C GLY A 52 57.73 -19.24 -35.83
N THR A 53 58.41 -20.35 -36.15
CA THR A 53 59.54 -20.90 -35.38
C THR A 53 60.54 -19.81 -34.95
N VAL A 54 60.70 -19.59 -33.64
CA VAL A 54 61.68 -18.65 -33.07
C VAL A 54 63.08 -19.23 -33.27
N LYS A 55 63.97 -18.51 -33.96
CA LYS A 55 65.36 -18.94 -34.17
C LYS A 55 66.27 -18.48 -33.02
N SER A 56 67.15 -19.34 -32.55
CA SER A 56 68.13 -19.03 -31.50
C SER A 56 69.52 -18.84 -32.10
N TYR A 57 70.24 -17.79 -31.71
CA TYR A 57 71.61 -17.52 -32.15
C TYR A 57 72.56 -17.40 -30.96
N SER A 58 73.82 -17.79 -31.16
CA SER A 58 74.86 -17.73 -30.11
C SER A 58 75.32 -16.30 -29.79
N SER A 59 75.08 -15.32 -30.66
CA SER A 59 75.39 -13.89 -30.45
C SER A 59 74.54 -13.00 -31.37
N VAL A 60 74.48 -11.71 -31.07
CA VAL A 60 73.81 -10.71 -31.94
C VAL A 60 74.52 -10.60 -33.30
N ALA A 61 75.84 -10.78 -33.35
CA ALA A 61 76.60 -10.80 -34.59
C ALA A 61 76.21 -12.00 -35.49
N ALA A 62 76.07 -13.20 -34.91
CA ALA A 62 75.61 -14.38 -35.64
C ALA A 62 74.17 -14.22 -36.14
N MET A 63 73.30 -13.59 -35.34
CA MET A 63 71.92 -13.25 -35.74
C MET A 63 71.89 -12.25 -36.90
N ASN A 64 72.73 -11.21 -36.87
CA ASN A 64 72.81 -10.21 -37.93
C ASN A 64 73.38 -10.78 -39.24
N ALA A 65 74.28 -11.78 -39.15
CA ALA A 65 74.84 -12.47 -40.30
C ALA A 65 73.83 -13.41 -41.00
N ASP A 66 72.83 -13.93 -40.29
CA ASP A 66 71.76 -14.73 -40.92
C ASP A 66 70.78 -13.83 -41.69
N VAL A 67 70.94 -13.80 -43.01
CA VAL A 67 70.07 -13.08 -43.95
C VAL A 67 68.88 -13.91 -44.43
N THR A 68 68.81 -15.19 -44.05
CA THR A 68 67.70 -16.07 -44.47
C THR A 68 66.34 -15.70 -43.89
N PRO A 69 66.19 -15.21 -42.64
CA PRO A 69 64.88 -14.96 -42.05
C PRO A 69 64.11 -13.86 -42.77
N THR A 70 62.81 -14.08 -42.95
CA THR A 70 61.88 -13.11 -43.54
C THR A 70 61.49 -12.03 -42.50
N VAL A 71 60.93 -10.90 -42.96
CA VAL A 71 60.38 -9.86 -42.07
C VAL A 71 59.42 -10.50 -41.07
N GLY A 72 59.52 -10.08 -39.81
CA GLY A 72 58.65 -10.55 -38.73
C GLY A 72 59.12 -11.84 -38.04
N THR A 73 60.16 -12.52 -38.54
CA THR A 73 60.76 -13.63 -37.80
C THR A 73 61.30 -13.15 -36.45
N LEU A 74 60.96 -13.87 -35.38
CA LEU A 74 61.51 -13.64 -34.05
C LEU A 74 62.80 -14.43 -33.86
N ALA A 75 63.76 -13.79 -33.21
CA ALA A 75 65.04 -14.38 -32.87
C ALA A 75 65.41 -14.13 -31.41
N TYR A 76 66.18 -15.03 -30.83
CA TYR A 76 66.77 -14.83 -29.50
C TYR A 76 68.29 -14.82 -29.60
N ALA A 77 68.91 -13.78 -29.05
CA ALA A 77 70.35 -13.65 -28.90
C ALA A 77 70.65 -12.78 -27.67
N GLU A 78 71.69 -13.10 -26.90
CA GLU A 78 72.17 -12.25 -25.79
C GLU A 78 71.08 -11.69 -24.86
N TRP A 79 70.18 -12.57 -24.38
CA TRP A 79 69.13 -12.24 -23.40
C TRP A 79 68.05 -11.26 -23.86
N LYS A 80 68.00 -10.96 -25.16
CA LYS A 80 66.97 -10.13 -25.78
C LYS A 80 66.26 -10.92 -26.87
N THR A 81 64.96 -10.66 -27.00
CA THR A 81 64.20 -11.13 -28.17
C THR A 81 64.25 -10.03 -29.21
N TYR A 82 64.63 -10.39 -30.44
CA TYR A 82 64.68 -9.50 -31.58
C TYR A 82 63.60 -9.87 -32.59
N ARG A 83 63.17 -8.91 -33.41
CA ARG A 83 62.35 -9.16 -34.60
C ARG A 83 63.06 -8.68 -35.86
N LYS A 84 62.98 -9.46 -36.93
CA LYS A 84 63.55 -9.08 -38.24
C LYS A 84 62.69 -7.97 -38.83
N THR A 85 63.32 -6.85 -39.18
CA THR A 85 62.61 -5.64 -39.65
C THR A 85 62.63 -5.46 -41.16
N THR A 86 63.50 -6.19 -41.88
CA THR A 86 63.68 -6.07 -43.33
C THR A 86 63.72 -7.44 -44.02
N ALA A 87 63.41 -7.46 -45.32
CA ALA A 87 63.20 -8.68 -46.12
C ALA A 87 64.42 -9.61 -46.15
N SER A 88 64.16 -10.89 -46.48
CA SER A 88 65.20 -11.91 -46.64
C SER A 88 66.25 -11.40 -47.64
N GLY A 89 67.53 -11.41 -47.24
CA GLY A 89 68.65 -10.84 -48.01
C GLY A 89 69.25 -9.53 -47.49
N SER A 90 68.72 -8.89 -46.41
CA SER A 90 69.34 -7.68 -45.80
C SER A 90 69.57 -7.77 -44.28
N THR A 91 70.49 -6.95 -43.77
CA THR A 91 70.75 -6.79 -42.32
C THR A 91 69.71 -5.83 -41.71
N GLY A 92 69.00 -6.26 -40.66
CA GLY A 92 68.04 -5.42 -39.97
C GLY A 92 67.22 -6.20 -38.95
N TRP A 93 67.59 -6.06 -37.67
CA TRP A 93 66.92 -6.63 -36.51
C TRP A 93 66.71 -5.52 -35.48
N GLU A 94 65.57 -5.49 -34.81
CA GLU A 94 65.33 -4.59 -33.68
C GLU A 94 64.98 -5.37 -32.41
N VAL A 95 65.33 -4.82 -31.25
CA VAL A 95 64.97 -5.40 -29.96
C VAL A 95 63.46 -5.33 -29.79
N PHE A 96 62.83 -6.49 -29.69
CA PHE A 96 61.39 -6.62 -29.57
C PHE A 96 60.94 -6.64 -28.11
N LEU A 97 61.68 -7.32 -27.22
CA LEU A 97 61.38 -7.38 -25.78
C LEU A 97 62.66 -7.29 -24.94
N ASN A 98 62.62 -6.46 -23.88
CA ASN A 98 63.71 -6.20 -22.92
C ASN A 98 63.28 -6.52 -21.46
N PHE A 99 62.25 -7.35 -21.27
CA PHE A 99 61.68 -7.74 -19.97
C PHE A 99 62.00 -9.21 -19.69
N ILE A 100 62.66 -9.52 -18.57
CA ILE A 100 62.91 -10.90 -18.13
C ILE A 100 62.13 -11.14 -16.81
N PRO A 101 61.02 -11.89 -16.86
CA PRO A 101 60.29 -12.29 -15.66
C PRO A 101 61.22 -12.98 -14.64
N GLY A 102 61.20 -12.55 -13.38
CA GLY A 102 62.01 -13.12 -12.29
C GLY A 102 63.27 -12.34 -11.90
N THR A 103 63.61 -11.26 -12.60
CA THR A 103 64.74 -10.36 -12.22
C THR A 103 64.30 -8.91 -11.93
N GLN A 104 63.16 -8.50 -12.47
CA GLN A 104 62.61 -7.13 -12.34
C GLN A 104 61.55 -6.99 -11.24
N VAL A 105 61.04 -8.10 -10.69
CA VAL A 105 60.18 -8.11 -9.51
C VAL A 105 60.80 -9.03 -8.47
N ILE A 106 61.14 -8.50 -7.31
CA ILE A 106 61.82 -9.24 -6.24
C ILE A 106 61.10 -9.08 -4.90
N ASN A 107 61.21 -10.09 -4.04
CA ASN A 107 60.64 -10.08 -2.70
C ASN A 107 61.76 -9.80 -1.68
N ALA A 108 61.56 -8.82 -0.81
CA ALA A 108 62.44 -8.48 0.30
C ALA A 108 61.68 -8.65 1.61
N VAL A 109 61.98 -9.73 2.34
CA VAL A 109 61.32 -10.06 3.60
C VAL A 109 61.93 -9.23 4.71
N VAL A 110 61.10 -8.49 5.46
CA VAL A 110 61.58 -7.76 6.64
C VAL A 110 61.97 -8.75 7.72
N THR A 111 63.24 -8.78 8.08
CA THR A 111 63.80 -9.73 9.05
C THR A 111 64.19 -9.09 10.37
N GLY A 112 64.26 -7.75 10.43
CA GLY A 112 64.60 -7.03 11.65
C GLY A 112 64.57 -5.50 11.50
N GLY A 113 65.24 -4.82 12.43
CA GLY A 113 65.30 -3.36 12.49
C GLY A 113 64.35 -2.73 13.52
N THR A 114 64.17 -1.42 13.43
CA THR A 114 63.28 -0.61 14.28
C THR A 114 62.17 0.04 13.46
N ALA A 115 61.22 0.70 14.13
CA ALA A 115 60.14 1.47 13.49
C ALA A 115 60.63 2.61 12.57
N SER A 116 61.91 2.99 12.64
CA SER A 116 62.51 4.05 11.81
C SER A 116 63.69 3.55 10.95
N ALA A 117 64.17 2.32 11.17
CA ALA A 117 65.28 1.73 10.42
C ALA A 117 65.00 0.25 10.15
N VAL A 118 64.38 -0.02 9.01
CA VAL A 118 63.91 -1.35 8.61
C VAL A 118 65.03 -2.13 7.93
N VAL A 119 65.17 -3.41 8.29
CA VAL A 119 66.11 -4.33 7.66
C VAL A 119 65.35 -5.46 7.00
N ALA A 120 65.64 -5.70 5.72
CA ALA A 120 65.04 -6.77 4.93
C ALA A 120 66.09 -7.61 4.19
N ILE A 121 65.71 -8.82 3.79
CA ILE A 121 66.56 -9.75 3.04
C ILE A 121 65.80 -10.20 1.79
N SER A 122 66.49 -10.21 0.66
CA SER A 122 66.02 -10.75 -0.61
C SER A 122 66.99 -11.80 -1.14
N ALA A 123 66.46 -12.89 -1.68
CA ALA A 123 67.27 -13.94 -2.32
C ALA A 123 67.92 -13.48 -3.64
N ILE A 124 67.46 -12.36 -4.22
CA ILE A 124 67.95 -11.79 -5.47
C ILE A 124 68.57 -10.42 -5.16
N PRO A 125 69.74 -10.08 -5.73
CA PRO A 125 70.35 -8.77 -5.55
C PRO A 125 69.44 -7.62 -6.01
N VAL A 126 69.40 -6.54 -5.21
CA VAL A 126 68.73 -5.30 -5.58
C VAL A 126 69.63 -4.53 -6.54
N SER A 127 69.09 -4.12 -7.68
CA SER A 127 69.81 -3.28 -8.64
C SER A 127 69.90 -1.84 -8.12
N ALA A 128 71.10 -1.26 -8.16
CA ALA A 128 71.32 0.14 -7.81
C ALA A 128 70.84 1.14 -8.89
N THR A 129 70.40 0.66 -10.06
CA THR A 129 69.90 1.54 -11.13
C THR A 129 68.44 1.95 -10.83
N PRO A 130 68.09 3.25 -10.88
CA PRO A 130 66.73 3.71 -10.62
C PRO A 130 65.66 3.09 -11.55
N TYR A 131 64.48 2.85 -11.01
CA TYR A 131 63.23 2.47 -11.70
C TYR A 131 63.23 1.16 -12.51
N ILE A 132 64.29 0.34 -12.43
CA ILE A 132 64.33 -0.92 -13.20
C ILE A 132 63.85 -2.16 -12.44
N GLN A 133 63.54 -2.02 -11.14
CA GLN A 133 63.01 -3.11 -10.31
C GLN A 133 61.83 -2.65 -9.46
N PHE A 134 60.81 -3.52 -9.34
CA PHE A 134 59.78 -3.47 -8.30
C PHE A 134 60.15 -4.43 -7.17
N ILE A 135 60.11 -3.93 -5.95
CA ILE A 135 60.55 -4.65 -4.75
C ILE A 135 59.37 -4.73 -3.81
N VAL A 136 58.89 -5.94 -3.55
CA VAL A 136 57.85 -6.20 -2.55
C VAL A 136 58.53 -6.29 -1.19
N VAL A 137 58.34 -5.29 -0.35
CA VAL A 137 58.92 -5.21 0.99
C VAL A 137 57.85 -5.48 2.03
N GLY A 138 58.11 -6.43 2.92
CA GLY A 138 57.23 -6.70 4.07
C GLY A 138 57.27 -8.15 4.54
N PRO A 139 56.37 -8.52 5.47
CA PRO A 139 55.50 -7.59 6.21
C PRO A 139 56.30 -6.73 7.20
N PHE A 140 55.97 -5.45 7.31
CA PHE A 140 56.57 -4.55 8.30
C PHE A 140 56.19 -4.98 9.72
N THR A 141 57.17 -5.04 10.62
CA THR A 141 56.99 -5.56 11.98
C THR A 141 56.51 -4.52 13.00
N ALA A 142 56.59 -3.23 12.66
CA ALA A 142 56.15 -2.10 13.48
C ALA A 142 55.46 -1.02 12.63
N ALA A 143 54.66 -0.16 13.27
CA ALA A 143 54.09 1.02 12.63
C ALA A 143 55.15 2.14 12.52
N SER A 144 55.03 3.00 11.50
CA SER A 144 55.93 4.15 11.36
C SER A 144 55.72 5.16 12.48
N ILE A 145 56.80 5.71 13.03
CA ILE A 145 56.79 6.75 14.07
C ILE A 145 57.36 8.08 13.59
N GLY A 146 57.68 8.18 12.30
CA GLY A 146 58.34 9.32 11.67
C GLY A 146 59.12 8.86 10.43
N PRO A 147 60.07 9.67 9.91
CA PRO A 147 60.88 9.30 8.76
C PRO A 147 61.58 7.95 8.94
N MET A 148 61.65 7.16 7.86
CA MET A 148 62.13 5.79 7.90
C MET A 148 63.26 5.55 6.90
N THR A 149 64.10 4.58 7.22
CA THR A 149 65.09 4.02 6.30
C THR A 149 64.84 2.54 6.07
N LEU A 150 65.28 2.03 4.91
CA LEU A 150 65.25 0.62 4.55
C LEU A 150 66.63 0.19 4.04
N ALA A 151 67.15 -0.89 4.61
CA ALA A 151 68.33 -1.60 4.12
C ALA A 151 67.92 -3.01 3.67
N ILE A 152 68.34 -3.42 2.48
CA ILE A 152 68.08 -4.76 1.93
C ILE A 152 69.43 -5.45 1.77
N ASN A 153 69.56 -6.72 2.19
CA ASN A 153 70.78 -7.53 2.05
C ASN A 153 72.04 -6.92 2.68
N GLY A 154 71.89 -6.06 3.70
CA GLY A 154 73.00 -5.41 4.38
C GLY A 154 73.58 -4.18 3.65
N ASP A 155 72.94 -3.73 2.56
CA ASP A 155 73.33 -2.50 1.87
C ASP A 155 73.20 -1.25 2.75
N THR A 156 73.85 -0.16 2.34
CA THR A 156 73.72 1.15 2.99
C THR A 156 72.24 1.55 3.11
N PRO A 157 71.74 1.88 4.32
CA PRO A 157 70.34 2.27 4.50
C PRO A 157 69.95 3.46 3.63
N ARG A 158 68.83 3.32 2.91
CA ARG A 158 68.25 4.37 2.06
C ARG A 158 66.99 4.92 2.70
N ALA A 159 66.64 6.18 2.43
CA ALA A 159 65.37 6.72 2.86
C ALA A 159 64.20 5.93 2.24
N LEU A 160 63.20 5.60 3.04
CA LEU A 160 61.91 5.12 2.59
C LEU A 160 60.97 6.32 2.53
N VAL A 161 60.37 6.58 1.37
CA VAL A 161 59.56 7.78 1.09
C VAL A 161 58.20 7.43 0.50
N THR A 162 57.23 8.33 0.67
CA THR A 162 55.90 8.23 0.05
C THR A 162 56.00 8.22 -1.49
N ASN A 163 54.93 7.90 -2.20
CA ASN A 163 54.99 7.89 -3.67
C ASN A 163 55.34 9.26 -4.29
N VAL A 164 55.08 10.36 -3.58
CA VAL A 164 55.43 11.73 -4.00
C VAL A 164 56.85 12.12 -3.59
N GLY A 165 57.52 11.32 -2.75
CA GLY A 165 58.91 11.52 -2.36
C GLY A 165 59.08 12.23 -1.03
N GLU A 166 57.97 12.53 -0.37
CA GLU A 166 57.96 13.08 0.98
C GLU A 166 58.35 12.02 2.01
N ALA A 167 58.92 12.46 3.13
CA ALA A 167 59.25 11.58 4.24
C ALA A 167 58.01 10.88 4.81
N ILE A 168 58.18 9.64 5.28
CA ILE A 168 57.11 8.89 5.91
C ILE A 168 56.69 9.55 7.23
N THR A 169 55.38 9.73 7.42
CA THR A 169 54.80 10.29 8.64
C THR A 169 54.42 9.20 9.64
N PRO A 170 54.23 9.53 10.93
CA PRO A 170 53.74 8.58 11.92
C PRO A 170 52.41 7.95 11.50
N GLY A 171 52.28 6.62 11.60
CA GLY A 171 51.06 5.88 11.28
C GLY A 171 50.80 5.59 9.80
N TYR A 172 51.62 6.12 8.88
CA TYR A 172 51.54 5.84 7.45
C TYR A 172 51.76 4.36 7.12
N ILE A 173 52.76 3.72 7.77
CA ILE A 173 52.96 2.27 7.72
C ILE A 173 52.34 1.65 8.97
N LYS A 174 51.55 0.58 8.79
CA LYS A 174 50.95 -0.20 9.89
C LYS A 174 51.67 -1.54 10.05
N ARG A 175 51.73 -2.05 11.27
CA ARG A 175 52.24 -3.41 11.54
C ARG A 175 51.48 -4.43 10.70
N GLY A 176 52.21 -5.31 10.01
CA GLY A 176 51.66 -6.32 9.10
C GLY A 176 51.47 -5.83 7.65
N MET A 177 51.66 -4.55 7.36
CA MET A 177 51.59 -4.02 6.00
C MET A 177 52.72 -4.61 5.14
N ALA A 178 52.43 -4.91 3.87
CA ALA A 178 53.42 -5.14 2.84
C ALA A 178 53.22 -4.12 1.73
N ALA A 179 54.28 -3.78 1.01
CA ALA A 179 54.24 -2.70 0.05
C ALA A 179 55.19 -2.93 -1.11
N ILE A 180 54.91 -2.27 -2.24
CA ILE A 180 55.76 -2.27 -3.41
C ILE A 180 56.54 -0.97 -3.45
N VAL A 181 57.87 -1.08 -3.56
CA VAL A 181 58.77 0.07 -3.71
C VAL A 181 59.67 -0.09 -4.94
N HIS A 182 60.25 1.01 -5.40
CA HIS A 182 61.38 1.01 -6.33
C HIS A 182 62.48 1.93 -5.80
N ILE A 183 63.69 1.83 -6.35
CA ILE A 183 64.73 2.85 -6.15
C ILE A 183 64.46 3.99 -7.13
N ASP A 184 64.32 5.21 -6.61
CA ASP A 184 64.10 6.41 -7.42
C ASP A 184 65.41 7.07 -7.87
N SER A 185 65.33 8.14 -8.68
CA SER A 185 66.52 8.85 -9.17
C SER A 185 67.35 9.52 -8.07
N ALA A 186 66.75 9.77 -6.89
CA ALA A 186 67.45 10.28 -5.71
C ALA A 186 68.10 9.16 -4.88
N GLY A 187 67.93 7.90 -5.30
CA GLY A 187 68.46 6.74 -4.61
C GLY A 187 67.65 6.30 -3.38
N SER A 188 66.42 6.82 -3.21
CA SER A 188 65.51 6.46 -2.12
C SER A 188 64.60 5.30 -2.52
N TYR A 189 64.16 4.51 -1.54
CA TYR A 189 63.07 3.56 -1.75
C TYR A 189 61.74 4.30 -1.73
N ARG A 190 61.03 4.33 -2.85
CA ARG A 190 59.78 5.06 -3.01
C ARG A 190 58.61 4.10 -3.14
N PHE A 191 57.55 4.33 -2.36
CA PHE A 191 56.31 3.58 -2.49
C PHE A 191 55.67 3.78 -3.86
N PHE A 192 55.14 2.70 -4.42
CA PHE A 192 54.43 2.77 -5.70
C PHE A 192 53.03 3.43 -5.58
N SER A 193 52.34 3.21 -4.45
CA SER A 193 50.98 3.71 -4.20
C SER A 193 50.91 4.76 -3.09
N TYR A 194 49.93 5.66 -3.16
CA TYR A 194 49.65 6.66 -2.13
C TYR A 194 48.81 6.04 -0.99
N GLY A 195 49.20 6.26 0.27
CA GLY A 195 48.59 5.64 1.45
C GLY A 195 47.80 6.56 2.40
N ASP A 196 47.65 7.86 2.09
CA ASP A 196 46.97 8.82 2.97
C ASP A 196 45.55 9.16 2.47
N ALA A 197 44.52 8.73 3.21
CA ALA A 197 43.10 8.96 2.90
C ALA A 197 42.46 10.06 3.79
N THR A 198 43.25 10.83 4.54
CA THR A 198 42.76 11.84 5.50
C THR A 198 41.85 12.90 4.86
N ALA A 199 42.12 13.31 3.62
CA ALA A 199 41.29 14.27 2.89
C ALA A 199 39.86 13.75 2.60
N ILE A 200 39.71 12.44 2.38
CA ILE A 200 38.41 11.81 2.13
C ILE A 200 37.58 11.78 3.41
N GLN A 201 38.23 11.49 4.55
CA GLN A 201 37.57 11.49 5.85
C GLN A 201 37.06 12.88 6.24
N ALA A 202 37.88 13.93 6.07
CA ALA A 202 37.49 15.30 6.39
C ALA A 202 36.28 15.78 5.55
N ALA A 203 36.23 15.41 4.27
CA ALA A 203 35.10 15.74 3.40
C ALA A 203 33.80 15.03 3.83
N ALA A 204 33.89 13.77 4.29
CA ALA A 204 32.73 13.02 4.77
C ALA A 204 32.15 13.61 6.06
N GLU A 205 33.00 14.00 7.01
CA GLU A 205 32.58 14.61 8.28
C GLU A 205 31.92 15.99 8.06
N ALA A 206 32.43 16.78 7.11
CA ALA A 206 31.81 18.05 6.71
C ALA A 206 30.43 17.85 6.06
N ALA A 207 30.28 16.84 5.19
CA ALA A 207 29.01 16.51 4.57
C ALA A 207 27.95 16.05 5.58
N MET A 208 28.35 15.23 6.56
CA MET A 208 27.48 14.79 7.66
C MET A 208 26.95 15.97 8.48
N THR A 209 27.83 16.90 8.84
CA THR A 209 27.45 18.11 9.62
C THR A 209 26.45 18.98 8.85
N SER A 210 26.66 19.18 7.55
CA SER A 210 25.74 19.93 6.70
C SER A 210 24.37 19.27 6.56
N ALA A 211 24.33 17.94 6.41
CA ALA A 211 23.08 17.19 6.35
C ALA A 211 22.28 17.29 7.66
N GLN A 212 22.96 17.26 8.81
CA GLN A 212 22.32 17.39 10.12
C GLN A 212 21.71 18.78 10.33
N LYS A 213 22.44 19.85 9.97
CA LYS A 213 21.91 21.23 10.06
C LYS A 213 20.71 21.47 9.14
N TRP A 214 20.68 20.81 7.98
CA TRP A 214 19.53 20.84 7.07
C TRP A 214 18.29 20.14 7.64
N ALA A 215 18.48 19.03 8.35
CA ALA A 215 17.40 18.32 9.04
C ALA A 215 16.84 19.12 10.23
N GLU A 216 17.72 19.76 11.01
CA GLU A 216 17.35 20.54 12.21
C GLU A 216 16.78 21.94 11.87
N GLY A 217 16.95 22.42 10.64
CA GLY A 217 16.44 23.71 10.18
C GLY A 217 17.23 24.92 10.69
N THR A 218 18.50 24.72 11.07
CA THR A 218 19.38 25.79 11.57
C THR A 218 20.02 26.61 10.44
N VAL A 219 19.94 26.13 9.19
CA VAL A 219 20.29 26.89 7.98
C VAL A 219 19.32 26.54 6.83
N PRO A 220 18.97 27.52 5.95
CA PRO A 220 18.28 27.24 4.69
C PRO A 220 19.10 26.25 3.85
N GLY A 221 18.45 25.32 3.16
CA GLY A 221 19.08 24.18 2.45
C GLY A 221 19.86 24.53 1.17
N GLY A 222 20.54 25.67 1.15
CA GLY A 222 21.05 26.33 -0.04
C GLY A 222 20.44 27.73 -0.22
N ALA A 223 21.06 28.55 -1.06
CA ALA A 223 20.57 29.89 -1.37
C ALA A 223 19.17 29.80 -1.98
N GLY A 224 18.15 30.25 -1.23
CA GLY A 224 16.76 30.31 -1.70
C GLY A 224 15.88 29.07 -1.41
N THR A 225 16.35 28.10 -0.62
CA THR A 225 15.58 26.88 -0.30
C THR A 225 15.28 26.74 1.18
N LYS A 226 14.05 26.32 1.52
CA LYS A 226 13.64 25.97 2.88
C LYS A 226 14.27 24.64 3.33
N SER A 227 14.61 24.54 4.61
CA SER A 227 14.98 23.29 5.29
C SER A 227 13.80 22.31 5.36
N ALA A 228 14.08 21.04 5.70
CA ALA A 228 13.03 20.04 5.89
C ALA A 228 12.01 20.46 6.95
N LYS A 229 12.49 21.06 8.05
CA LYS A 229 11.64 21.64 9.09
C LYS A 229 10.78 22.80 8.58
N GLU A 230 11.35 23.72 7.81
CA GLU A 230 10.60 24.86 7.26
C GLU A 230 9.57 24.44 6.19
N TRP A 231 9.83 23.38 5.44
CA TRP A 231 8.84 22.77 4.54
C TRP A 231 7.71 22.09 5.31
N ALA A 232 8.02 21.39 6.40
CA ALA A 232 7.01 20.84 7.29
C ALA A 232 6.15 21.94 7.92
N ASP A 233 6.77 23.03 8.39
CA ASP A 233 6.07 24.19 8.96
C ASP A 233 5.22 24.92 7.90
N ALA A 234 5.69 25.00 6.64
CA ALA A 234 4.94 25.58 5.52
C ALA A 234 3.75 24.70 5.07
N ALA A 235 3.92 23.37 5.06
CA ALA A 235 2.83 22.43 4.81
C ALA A 235 1.75 22.50 5.92
N LEU A 236 2.17 22.79 7.16
CA LEU A 236 1.26 23.05 8.29
C LEU A 236 0.57 24.42 8.25
N ALA A 237 1.01 25.34 7.39
CA ALA A 237 0.51 26.72 7.33
C ALA A 237 -0.80 26.89 6.54
N GLY A 238 -1.42 25.80 6.05
CA GLY A 238 -2.78 25.81 5.54
C GLY A 238 -3.79 26.06 6.66
N GLY A 239 -3.95 27.32 7.08
CA GLY A 239 -4.89 27.71 8.12
C GLY A 239 -6.35 27.52 7.66
N ILE A 240 -7.11 26.70 8.37
CA ILE A 240 -8.56 26.64 8.22
C ILE A 240 -9.14 27.90 8.90
N PHE A 241 -9.96 28.65 8.17
CA PHE A 241 -10.66 29.81 8.70
C PHE A 241 -11.93 29.33 9.40
N ASN A 242 -11.87 29.17 10.72
CA ASN A 242 -13.01 28.70 11.52
C ASN A 242 -13.70 29.88 12.20
N ILE A 243 -15.02 29.99 12.04
CA ILE A 243 -15.85 31.03 12.69
C ILE A 243 -16.96 30.34 13.50
N PRO A 244 -16.63 29.72 14.65
CA PRO A 244 -17.63 29.07 15.48
C PRO A 244 -18.64 30.08 16.01
N ALA A 245 -19.89 29.65 16.06
CA ALA A 245 -21.04 30.38 16.59
C ALA A 245 -21.37 29.87 17.99
N VAL A 246 -21.49 30.78 18.95
CA VAL A 246 -21.87 30.47 20.34
C VAL A 246 -23.17 31.20 20.65
N ALA A 247 -24.22 30.44 20.96
CA ALA A 247 -25.50 31.01 21.36
C ALA A 247 -25.43 31.56 22.79
N ILE A 248 -25.99 32.75 22.97
CA ILE A 248 -26.10 33.46 24.24
C ILE A 248 -27.59 33.63 24.53
N VAL A 249 -28.05 33.00 25.60
CA VAL A 249 -29.44 33.11 26.07
C VAL A 249 -29.42 33.77 27.43
N GLY A 250 -30.01 34.96 27.50
CA GLY A 250 -30.14 35.70 28.76
C GLY A 250 -31.15 35.03 29.69
N ASP A 251 -30.72 34.76 30.91
CA ASP A 251 -31.55 34.24 32.01
C ASP A 251 -31.76 35.31 33.10
N GLY A 252 -31.29 36.55 32.88
CA GLY A 252 -31.37 37.66 33.82
C GLY A 252 -30.38 37.60 34.99
N VAL A 253 -29.52 36.57 35.08
CA VAL A 253 -28.61 36.36 36.22
C VAL A 253 -27.17 36.05 35.80
N ARG A 254 -26.98 35.35 34.68
CA ARG A 254 -25.66 34.93 34.18
C ARG A 254 -24.94 36.04 33.43
N THR A 255 -23.72 36.33 33.84
CA THR A 255 -22.84 37.32 33.19
C THR A 255 -21.72 36.70 32.36
N ARG A 256 -21.47 35.39 32.47
CA ARG A 256 -20.38 34.68 31.79
C ARG A 256 -20.90 33.61 30.83
N PHE A 257 -20.36 33.60 29.61
CA PHE A 257 -20.73 32.65 28.56
C PHE A 257 -19.47 32.01 27.94
N PRO A 258 -19.34 30.68 27.96
CA PRO A 258 -18.16 30.01 27.46
C PRO A 258 -18.10 30.04 25.93
N LEU A 259 -16.98 30.53 25.41
CA LEU A 259 -16.68 30.65 23.98
C LEU A 259 -16.09 29.37 23.38
N GLY A 260 -15.67 28.42 24.21
CA GLY A 260 -15.08 27.13 23.79
C GLY A 260 -13.64 27.23 23.26
N LEU A 261 -13.12 28.44 23.05
CA LEU A 261 -11.74 28.71 22.67
C LEU A 261 -11.30 30.08 23.19
N VAL A 262 -9.99 30.27 23.38
CA VAL A 262 -9.41 31.55 23.81
C VAL A 262 -9.24 32.44 22.57
N PRO A 263 -9.99 33.55 22.42
CA PRO A 263 -9.74 34.47 21.33
C PRO A 263 -8.40 35.17 21.54
N ALA A 264 -7.64 35.34 20.46
CA ALA A 264 -6.33 36.03 20.51
C ALA A 264 -6.45 37.50 20.98
N SER A 265 -7.62 38.10 20.80
CA SER A 265 -7.98 39.43 21.30
C SER A 265 -9.50 39.54 21.36
N LYS A 266 -10.02 40.40 22.25
CA LYS A 266 -11.46 40.72 22.28
C LYS A 266 -11.97 41.30 20.95
N ASN A 267 -11.10 41.92 20.15
CA ASN A 267 -11.45 42.43 18.81
C ASN A 267 -11.74 41.33 17.79
N ASN A 268 -11.40 40.08 18.10
CA ASN A 268 -11.67 38.93 17.24
C ASN A 268 -13.01 38.26 17.58
N VAL A 269 -13.82 38.86 18.45
CA VAL A 269 -15.16 38.40 18.80
C VAL A 269 -16.18 39.33 18.16
N PHE A 270 -17.14 38.76 17.44
CA PHE A 270 -18.29 39.46 16.89
C PHE A 270 -19.52 39.03 17.67
N LEU A 271 -19.97 39.90 18.58
CA LEU A 271 -21.19 39.68 19.33
C LEU A 271 -22.36 40.33 18.60
N THR A 272 -23.37 39.53 18.26
CA THR A 272 -24.67 40.00 17.76
C THR A 272 -25.71 39.73 18.83
N ALA A 273 -26.57 40.71 19.12
CA ALA A 273 -27.69 40.54 20.02
C ALA A 273 -28.95 41.09 19.37
N THR A 274 -30.01 40.29 19.37
CA THR A 274 -31.30 40.64 18.74
C THR A 274 -31.13 41.18 17.31
N GLY A 275 -30.17 40.62 16.55
CA GLY A 275 -29.83 41.04 15.18
C GLY A 275 -28.88 42.24 15.05
N LEU A 276 -28.44 42.87 16.14
CA LEU A 276 -27.54 44.03 16.14
C LEU A 276 -26.14 43.68 16.66
N VAL A 277 -25.10 44.10 15.95
CA VAL A 277 -23.70 43.95 16.39
C VAL A 277 -23.43 44.87 17.57
N GLN A 278 -22.88 44.31 18.64
CA GLN A 278 -22.54 45.03 19.87
C GLN A 278 -21.15 45.65 19.78
N HIS A 279 -20.99 46.85 20.34
CA HIS A 279 -19.69 47.53 20.36
C HIS A 279 -18.72 46.79 21.30
N VAL A 280 -17.42 46.74 20.96
CA VAL A 280 -16.37 46.00 21.72
C VAL A 280 -16.11 46.60 23.13
N GLY A 281 -16.78 47.71 23.47
CA GLY A 281 -16.81 48.29 24.82
C GLY A 281 -17.89 47.70 25.73
N GLU A 282 -18.92 47.05 25.18
CA GLU A 282 -20.09 46.56 25.92
C GLU A 282 -19.87 45.18 26.58
N TYR A 283 -18.76 44.52 26.23
CA TYR A 283 -18.40 43.21 26.76
C TYR A 283 -16.88 43.09 26.97
N SER A 284 -16.47 42.10 27.76
CA SER A 284 -15.07 41.73 27.96
C SER A 284 -14.86 40.24 27.71
N VAL A 285 -13.61 39.84 27.55
CA VAL A 285 -13.22 38.43 27.40
C VAL A 285 -12.20 38.08 28.46
N ASP A 286 -12.44 36.99 29.20
CA ASP A 286 -11.55 36.45 30.21
C ASP A 286 -11.27 34.97 29.89
N GLY A 287 -10.06 34.69 29.40
CA GLY A 287 -9.69 33.36 28.92
C GLY A 287 -10.63 32.88 27.81
N THR A 288 -11.45 31.88 28.13
CA THR A 288 -12.47 31.31 27.22
C THR A 288 -13.87 31.88 27.43
N ASP A 289 -14.07 32.87 28.29
CA ASP A 289 -15.41 33.37 28.61
C ASP A 289 -15.66 34.76 28.03
N LEU A 290 -16.81 34.94 27.40
CA LEU A 290 -17.40 36.25 27.15
C LEU A 290 -18.10 36.72 28.43
N VAL A 291 -17.81 37.95 28.87
CA VAL A 291 -18.26 38.50 30.14
C VAL A 291 -19.01 39.82 29.93
N PHE A 292 -20.26 39.86 30.38
CA PHE A 292 -21.11 41.06 30.42
C PHE A 292 -21.05 41.74 31.79
N ALA A 293 -21.08 43.07 31.80
CA ALA A 293 -21.11 43.85 33.05
C ALA A 293 -22.45 43.71 33.80
N ILE A 294 -23.54 43.49 33.06
CA ILE A 294 -24.89 43.26 33.58
C ILE A 294 -25.41 41.99 32.89
N ALA A 295 -26.05 41.09 33.65
CA ALA A 295 -26.59 39.86 33.10
C ALA A 295 -27.63 40.18 32.00
N PRO A 296 -27.54 39.55 30.82
CA PRO A 296 -28.53 39.78 29.77
C PRO A 296 -29.94 39.41 30.27
N PRO A 297 -30.97 40.23 30.01
CA PRO A 297 -32.34 40.00 30.49
C PRO A 297 -32.93 38.67 30.02
N ILE A 298 -33.96 38.19 30.74
CA ILE A 298 -34.73 37.00 30.33
C ILE A 298 -35.28 37.20 28.92
N GLY A 299 -35.00 36.25 28.03
CA GLY A 299 -35.45 36.30 26.62
C GLY A 299 -34.49 37.03 25.68
N TYR A 300 -33.33 37.51 26.18
CA TYR A 300 -32.28 38.06 25.34
C TYR A 300 -31.62 36.96 24.49
N GLY A 301 -31.75 37.05 23.17
CA GLY A 301 -31.10 36.15 22.21
C GLY A 301 -29.90 36.81 21.55
N GLY A 302 -28.70 36.27 21.78
CA GLY A 302 -27.47 36.71 21.14
C GLY A 302 -26.64 35.57 20.58
N GLU A 303 -25.67 35.91 19.74
CA GLU A 303 -24.70 35.01 19.14
C GLU A 303 -23.32 35.68 19.18
N ALA A 304 -22.33 35.01 19.77
CA ALA A 304 -20.93 35.39 19.65
C ALA A 304 -20.25 34.53 18.59
N ARG A 305 -19.61 35.17 17.61
CA ARG A 305 -18.75 34.52 16.62
C ARG A 305 -17.29 34.87 16.91
N ILE A 306 -16.39 33.90 16.77
CA ILE A 306 -14.98 34.12 17.06
C ILE A 306 -14.17 33.91 15.80
N LEU A 307 -13.36 34.89 15.43
CA LEU A 307 -12.43 34.78 14.32
C LEU A 307 -11.15 34.09 14.81
N ALA A 308 -11.06 32.78 14.57
CA ALA A 308 -9.92 31.98 14.98
C ALA A 308 -9.28 31.25 13.78
N ILE A 309 -7.96 31.36 13.65
CA ILE A 309 -7.17 30.48 12.79
C ILE A 309 -6.79 29.28 13.67
N THR A 310 -7.51 28.17 13.54
CA THR A 310 -7.16 26.94 14.24
C THR A 310 -6.02 26.26 13.49
N ARG A 311 -4.83 26.18 14.10
CA ARG A 311 -3.61 25.59 13.50
C ARG A 311 -3.56 24.07 13.65
N ALA A 312 -4.65 23.37 13.35
CA ALA A 312 -4.68 21.92 13.32
C ALA A 312 -5.72 21.43 12.31
N ILE A 313 -5.27 20.59 11.37
CA ILE A 313 -6.15 19.55 10.84
C ILE A 313 -6.46 18.65 12.04
N PRO A 314 -7.73 18.44 12.44
CA PRO A 314 -8.03 17.52 13.52
C PRO A 314 -7.66 16.10 13.06
N TYR A 315 -6.44 15.68 13.35
CA TYR A 315 -6.10 14.26 13.34
C TYR A 315 -6.52 13.69 14.69
N ALA A 316 -7.14 12.52 14.67
CA ALA A 316 -7.48 11.79 15.88
C ALA A 316 -6.16 11.44 16.61
N GLY A 317 -5.88 12.09 17.74
CA GLY A 317 -4.70 11.79 18.55
C GLY A 317 -4.64 10.34 19.01
N ASP A 318 -3.47 9.86 19.42
CA ASP A 318 -3.29 8.51 19.93
C ASP A 318 -4.31 8.20 21.05
N GLY A 319 -5.05 7.10 20.90
CA GLY A 319 -6.11 6.70 21.84
C GLY A 319 -7.48 7.35 21.61
N THR A 320 -7.62 8.31 20.69
CA THR A 320 -8.93 8.90 20.34
C THR A 320 -9.67 8.10 19.24
N ILE A 321 -8.95 7.25 18.50
CA ILE A 321 -9.54 6.17 17.72
C ILE A 321 -9.72 4.96 18.63
N THR A 322 -10.95 4.77 19.10
CA THR A 322 -11.38 3.64 19.92
C THR A 322 -12.18 2.66 19.07
N PRO A 323 -12.52 1.45 19.55
CA PRO A 323 -13.47 0.58 18.86
C PRO A 323 -14.81 1.26 18.51
N ALA A 324 -15.24 2.27 19.29
CA ALA A 324 -16.44 3.07 19.01
C ALA A 324 -16.23 4.14 17.92
N SER A 325 -14.97 4.43 17.57
CA SER A 325 -14.60 5.34 16.47
C SER A 325 -14.66 4.66 15.09
N PHE A 326 -14.93 3.36 15.05
CA PHE A 326 -15.21 2.59 13.85
C PHE A 326 -16.72 2.40 13.69
N SER A 327 -17.25 2.45 12.46
CA SER A 327 -18.64 2.03 12.22
C SER A 327 -18.80 0.56 12.58
N GLU A 328 -20.02 0.13 12.92
CA GLU A 328 -20.36 -1.29 13.12
C GLU A 328 -19.92 -2.16 11.91
N GLU A 329 -19.78 -1.56 10.73
CA GLU A 329 -19.34 -2.21 9.52
C GLU A 329 -17.81 -2.45 9.47
N ALA A 330 -17.01 -1.57 10.05
CA ALA A 330 -15.55 -1.71 10.10
C ALA A 330 -15.09 -2.75 11.14
N THR A 331 -15.85 -2.96 12.23
CA THR A 331 -15.61 -4.07 13.17
C THR A 331 -15.96 -5.43 12.58
N ARG A 332 -16.84 -5.48 11.57
CA ARG A 332 -17.14 -6.69 10.78
C ARG A 332 -15.95 -7.15 9.92
N PHE A 333 -15.15 -6.23 9.41
CA PHE A 333 -14.05 -6.51 8.45
C PHE A 333 -12.73 -6.96 9.09
N ILE A 334 -12.42 -6.57 10.34
CA ILE A 334 -11.10 -6.85 10.96
C ILE A 334 -11.18 -7.92 12.07
N GLY A 335 -12.34 -8.15 12.70
CA GLY A 335 -12.43 -9.05 13.87
C GLY A 335 -13.47 -10.18 13.79
N GLY A 336 -14.59 -9.93 13.10
CA GLY A 336 -15.81 -10.71 13.27
C GLY A 336 -16.40 -10.56 14.68
N THR A 337 -17.73 -10.50 14.80
CA THR A 337 -18.41 -10.37 16.09
C THR A 337 -18.20 -11.63 16.93
N ARG A 338 -17.83 -11.48 18.21
CA ARG A 338 -17.70 -12.58 19.16
C ARG A 338 -18.62 -12.34 20.35
N GLY A 339 -19.16 -13.41 20.92
CA GLY A 339 -20.01 -13.30 22.10
C GLY A 339 -20.20 -14.63 22.82
N ASN A 340 -20.87 -14.57 23.97
CA ASN A 340 -21.19 -15.74 24.77
C ASN A 340 -22.57 -16.28 24.41
N ILE A 341 -22.71 -17.60 24.42
CA ILE A 341 -23.98 -18.32 24.22
C ILE A 341 -24.54 -18.70 25.59
N ARG A 342 -25.86 -18.63 25.74
CA ARG A 342 -26.61 -19.17 26.89
C ARG A 342 -27.57 -20.24 26.41
N PRO A 343 -27.11 -21.47 26.14
CA PRO A 343 -27.95 -22.47 25.49
C PRO A 343 -29.13 -22.88 26.39
N THR A 344 -30.29 -23.18 25.81
CA THR A 344 -31.46 -23.72 26.53
C THR A 344 -31.95 -25.01 25.88
N VAL A 345 -32.45 -25.94 26.68
CA VAL A 345 -33.19 -27.11 26.20
C VAL A 345 -34.67 -26.75 26.06
N GLU A 346 -35.28 -27.14 24.96
CA GLU A 346 -36.68 -26.86 24.61
C GLU A 346 -37.34 -28.10 23.99
N GLY A 347 -38.63 -28.26 24.21
CA GLY A 347 -39.45 -29.23 23.47
C GLY A 347 -40.11 -28.62 22.24
N SER A 348 -40.18 -29.38 21.15
CA SER A 348 -40.81 -28.93 19.90
C SER A 348 -42.32 -28.69 20.00
N SER A 349 -43.02 -29.44 20.87
CA SER A 349 -44.47 -29.31 21.08
C SER A 349 -44.79 -28.33 22.20
N VAL A 350 -44.05 -28.41 23.30
CA VAL A 350 -44.11 -27.46 24.41
C VAL A 350 -42.68 -27.14 24.79
N VAL A 351 -42.32 -25.84 24.75
CA VAL A 351 -40.96 -25.37 25.04
C VAL A 351 -40.48 -25.84 26.41
N GLY A 352 -41.36 -25.75 27.43
CA GLY A 352 -41.07 -26.16 28.81
C GLY A 352 -40.02 -25.28 29.51
N THR A 353 -39.58 -25.75 30.67
CA THR A 353 -38.54 -25.14 31.51
C THR A 353 -37.57 -26.21 31.98
N ALA A 354 -36.34 -25.83 32.33
CA ALA A 354 -35.34 -26.71 32.92
C ALA A 354 -34.42 -25.95 33.88
N THR A 355 -33.78 -26.67 34.81
CA THR A 355 -32.75 -26.13 35.70
C THR A 355 -31.37 -26.48 35.16
N TYR A 356 -30.47 -25.51 35.08
CA TYR A 356 -29.15 -25.69 34.46
C TYR A 356 -28.02 -25.64 35.48
N THR A 357 -27.20 -26.68 35.52
CA THR A 357 -25.95 -26.69 36.30
C THR A 357 -24.79 -26.11 35.49
N THR A 358 -24.80 -26.35 34.18
CA THR A 358 -23.90 -25.73 33.21
C THR A 358 -24.72 -25.12 32.09
N GLN A 359 -24.44 -23.86 31.75
CA GLN A 359 -25.14 -23.14 30.68
C GLN A 359 -24.21 -22.10 30.02
N ARG A 360 -23.30 -22.56 29.16
CA ARG A 360 -22.26 -21.67 28.60
C ARG A 360 -21.89 -22.05 27.17
N GLY A 361 -21.34 -21.10 26.45
CA GLY A 361 -20.78 -21.30 25.13
C GLY A 361 -20.23 -20.00 24.56
N GLN A 362 -19.64 -20.06 23.38
CA GLN A 362 -19.11 -18.91 22.66
C GLN A 362 -19.38 -19.05 21.17
N TYR A 363 -19.55 -17.92 20.49
CA TYR A 363 -19.61 -17.85 19.03
C TYR A 363 -18.62 -16.84 18.46
N ARG A 364 -18.30 -17.02 17.17
CA ARG A 364 -17.69 -16.03 16.30
C ARG A 364 -18.47 -15.97 14.99
N LEU A 365 -18.98 -14.79 14.65
CA LEU A 365 -19.55 -14.48 13.34
C LEU A 365 -18.47 -13.74 12.53
N ALA A 366 -17.97 -14.38 11.48
CA ALA A 366 -17.00 -13.78 10.56
C ALA A 366 -17.24 -14.30 9.15
N ASN A 367 -17.16 -13.42 8.15
CA ASN A 367 -17.36 -13.75 6.74
C ASN A 367 -18.68 -14.51 6.49
N ASP A 368 -19.78 -14.11 7.12
CA ASP A 368 -21.09 -14.76 7.03
C ASP A 368 -21.12 -16.23 7.48
N TRP A 369 -20.18 -16.62 8.34
CA TRP A 369 -20.20 -17.91 9.03
C TRP A 369 -20.24 -17.70 10.54
N VAL A 370 -21.16 -18.40 11.19
CA VAL A 370 -21.15 -18.56 12.65
C VAL A 370 -20.36 -19.82 12.96
N LYS A 371 -19.32 -19.70 13.78
CA LYS A 371 -18.64 -20.83 14.43
C LYS A 371 -18.96 -20.79 15.90
N PHE A 372 -19.35 -21.91 16.50
CA PHE A 372 -19.78 -21.94 17.88
C PHE A 372 -19.34 -23.19 18.63
N THR A 373 -19.26 -23.04 19.95
CA THR A 373 -19.13 -24.14 20.91
C THR A 373 -20.05 -23.87 22.10
N ALA A 374 -20.75 -24.90 22.60
CA ALA A 374 -21.67 -24.79 23.71
C ALA A 374 -21.67 -26.06 24.57
N GLU A 375 -21.89 -25.89 25.87
CA GLU A 375 -22.04 -26.95 26.86
C GLU A 375 -23.25 -26.65 27.73
N ILE A 376 -24.10 -27.66 27.92
CA ILE A 376 -25.33 -27.57 28.69
C ILE A 376 -25.54 -28.83 29.52
N ASP A 377 -25.82 -28.63 30.80
CA ASP A 377 -26.24 -29.68 31.74
C ASP A 377 -27.57 -29.25 32.35
N TRP A 378 -28.60 -30.07 32.20
CA TRP A 378 -29.93 -29.75 32.69
C TRP A 378 -30.56 -30.86 33.53
N THR A 379 -31.50 -30.47 34.38
CA THR A 379 -32.40 -31.34 35.13
C THR A 379 -33.80 -30.71 35.22
N GLY A 380 -34.82 -31.53 35.49
CA GLY A 380 -36.19 -31.09 35.62
C GLY A 380 -36.77 -30.46 34.35
N ALA A 381 -36.34 -30.90 33.16
CA ALA A 381 -36.91 -30.42 31.91
C ALA A 381 -38.40 -30.82 31.80
N THR A 382 -39.26 -29.86 31.51
CA THR A 382 -40.72 -30.04 31.35
C THR A 382 -41.19 -29.90 29.90
N GLY A 383 -40.27 -29.69 28.97
CA GLY A 383 -40.58 -29.62 27.54
C GLY A 383 -41.08 -30.94 27.00
N THR A 384 -41.90 -30.90 25.96
CA THR A 384 -42.46 -32.10 25.31
C THR A 384 -42.25 -32.08 23.79
N GLY A 385 -42.23 -33.26 23.18
CA GLY A 385 -41.85 -33.43 21.77
C GLY A 385 -40.35 -33.61 21.62
N ASP A 386 -39.83 -33.16 20.48
CA ASP A 386 -38.44 -33.35 20.07
C ASP A 386 -37.51 -32.41 20.84
N THR A 387 -36.29 -32.86 21.13
CA THR A 387 -35.30 -32.07 21.84
C THR A 387 -34.67 -31.03 20.92
N TYR A 388 -34.86 -29.77 21.30
CA TYR A 388 -34.24 -28.60 20.72
C TYR A 388 -33.23 -28.00 21.70
N ILE A 389 -32.04 -27.66 21.20
CA ILE A 389 -31.05 -26.86 21.91
C ILE A 389 -30.97 -25.50 21.24
N ARG A 390 -31.53 -24.47 21.88
CA ARG A 390 -31.50 -23.10 21.37
C ARG A 390 -30.19 -22.43 21.76
N LEU A 391 -29.45 -21.93 20.78
CA LEU A 391 -28.22 -21.17 20.98
C LEU A 391 -28.54 -19.68 21.23
N ASN A 392 -29.01 -19.34 22.43
CA ASN A 392 -29.38 -17.95 22.74
C ASN A 392 -28.18 -17.00 22.64
N ASN A 393 -28.48 -15.75 22.26
CA ASN A 393 -27.52 -14.65 22.06
C ASN A 393 -26.60 -14.79 20.84
N VAL A 394 -26.83 -15.79 19.97
CA VAL A 394 -26.20 -15.84 18.65
C VAL A 394 -26.97 -14.90 17.71
N PRO A 395 -26.32 -13.90 17.08
CA PRO A 395 -27.01 -12.81 16.39
C PRO A 395 -27.56 -13.16 15.01
N ALA A 396 -27.18 -14.31 14.43
CA ALA A 396 -27.59 -14.72 13.09
C ALA A 396 -28.04 -16.19 13.05
N SER A 397 -29.20 -16.43 12.44
CA SER A 397 -29.75 -17.77 12.17
C SER A 397 -28.95 -18.54 11.12
N ALA A 398 -29.14 -19.86 11.03
CA ALA A 398 -28.54 -20.66 9.97
C ALA A 398 -29.25 -20.43 8.63
N PHE A 399 -28.50 -20.27 7.54
CA PHE A 399 -29.07 -20.17 6.19
C PHE A 399 -29.63 -21.51 5.70
N ILE A 400 -28.93 -22.61 6.01
CA ILE A 400 -29.31 -23.97 5.63
C ILE A 400 -29.21 -24.93 6.81
N ASN A 401 -29.94 -26.05 6.73
CA ASN A 401 -29.81 -27.14 7.68
C ASN A 401 -28.36 -27.63 7.69
N THR A 402 -27.66 -27.49 8.81
CA THR A 402 -26.23 -27.80 8.89
C THR A 402 -25.97 -28.80 10.01
N PRO A 403 -25.28 -29.93 9.75
CA PRO A 403 -24.93 -30.88 10.80
C PRO A 403 -23.94 -30.27 11.79
N VAL A 404 -24.05 -30.66 13.06
CA VAL A 404 -23.15 -30.24 14.14
C VAL A 404 -22.59 -31.46 14.87
N ALA A 405 -21.41 -31.32 15.45
CA ALA A 405 -20.83 -32.39 16.25
C ALA A 405 -21.39 -32.33 17.67
N ILE A 406 -21.86 -33.47 18.18
CA ILE A 406 -22.48 -33.60 19.50
C ILE A 406 -21.79 -34.71 20.28
N GLN A 407 -21.51 -34.42 21.55
CA GLN A 407 -21.27 -35.42 22.57
C GLN A 407 -22.37 -35.28 23.62
N ALA A 408 -23.08 -36.37 23.90
CA ALA A 408 -24.17 -36.41 24.85
C ALA A 408 -23.88 -37.41 25.97
N SER A 409 -24.51 -37.20 27.12
CA SER A 409 -24.56 -38.14 28.24
C SER A 409 -25.92 -38.02 28.93
N ALA A 410 -26.44 -39.15 29.43
CA ALA A 410 -27.76 -39.23 30.05
C ALA A 410 -28.91 -38.75 29.12
N ILE A 411 -28.78 -38.99 27.81
CA ILE A 411 -29.82 -38.77 26.81
C ILE A 411 -30.23 -40.13 26.22
N ASP A 412 -31.52 -40.44 26.20
CA ASP A 412 -32.04 -41.65 25.56
C ASP A 412 -32.40 -41.36 24.09
N TYR A 413 -31.61 -41.95 23.19
CA TYR A 413 -31.85 -41.91 21.74
C TYR A 413 -32.12 -43.30 21.17
N GLY A 414 -32.41 -44.30 22.02
CA GLY A 414 -32.75 -45.66 21.63
C GLY A 414 -31.55 -46.57 21.32
N VAL A 415 -31.71 -47.86 21.63
CA VAL A 415 -30.67 -48.88 21.43
C VAL A 415 -30.37 -49.10 19.95
N GLY A 416 -29.07 -49.15 19.60
CA GLY A 416 -28.61 -49.42 18.23
C GLY A 416 -28.76 -48.23 17.26
N LYS A 417 -29.00 -47.04 17.79
CA LYS A 417 -29.05 -45.79 17.01
C LYS A 417 -27.83 -44.92 17.28
N GLU A 418 -27.56 -44.00 16.36
CA GLU A 418 -26.53 -42.97 16.48
C GLU A 418 -27.21 -41.61 16.70
N LEU A 419 -26.71 -40.83 17.65
CA LEU A 419 -27.21 -39.47 17.90
C LEU A 419 -26.60 -38.49 16.89
N GLN A 420 -27.43 -37.62 16.33
CA GLN A 420 -27.05 -36.55 15.42
C GLN A 420 -27.64 -35.21 15.87
N GLY A 421 -26.89 -34.14 15.66
CA GLY A 421 -27.37 -32.76 15.77
C GLY A 421 -27.46 -32.08 14.41
N VAL A 422 -28.51 -31.30 14.20
CA VAL A 422 -28.67 -30.44 13.01
C VAL A 422 -29.15 -29.06 13.45
N ILE A 423 -28.44 -27.99 13.09
CA ILE A 423 -28.98 -26.64 13.24
C ILE A 423 -29.98 -26.37 12.11
N LEU A 424 -31.20 -25.95 12.46
CA LEU A 424 -32.30 -25.77 11.51
C LEU A 424 -32.20 -24.43 10.78
N ALA A 425 -32.40 -24.46 9.46
CA ALA A 425 -32.45 -23.28 8.61
C ALA A 425 -33.46 -22.25 9.13
N GLY A 426 -33.13 -20.97 9.03
CA GLY A 426 -33.91 -19.86 9.56
C GLY A 426 -33.87 -19.71 11.08
N THR A 427 -33.16 -20.58 11.82
CA THR A 427 -33.15 -20.58 13.29
C THR A 427 -31.74 -20.62 13.91
N ASN A 428 -31.68 -20.48 15.23
CA ASN A 428 -30.49 -20.76 16.06
C ASN A 428 -30.66 -22.06 16.88
N VAL A 429 -31.47 -22.99 16.39
CA VAL A 429 -31.89 -24.17 17.14
C VAL A 429 -31.25 -25.41 16.57
N VAL A 430 -30.58 -26.17 17.42
CA VAL A 430 -30.08 -27.51 17.11
C VAL A 430 -31.15 -28.53 17.46
N LEU A 431 -31.65 -29.27 16.47
CA LEU A 431 -32.50 -30.43 16.66
C LEU A 431 -31.65 -31.68 16.90
N LEU A 432 -32.01 -32.46 17.92
CA LEU A 432 -31.45 -33.78 18.17
C LEU A 432 -32.27 -34.85 17.47
N GLN A 433 -31.60 -35.71 16.71
CA GLN A 433 -32.22 -36.83 16.01
C GLN A 433 -31.40 -38.10 16.21
N ALA A 434 -32.08 -39.24 16.17
CA ALA A 434 -31.47 -40.56 16.22
C ALA A 434 -31.53 -41.20 14.83
N ARG A 435 -30.40 -41.70 14.34
CA ARG A 435 -30.29 -42.38 13.04
C ARG A 435 -30.03 -43.87 13.24
N THR A 436 -30.66 -44.72 12.43
CA THR A 436 -30.35 -46.15 12.38
C THR A 436 -29.17 -46.38 11.44
N GLY A 437 -28.21 -47.22 11.83
CA GLY A 437 -27.00 -47.52 11.04
C GLY A 437 -27.25 -48.11 9.64
N SER A 438 -28.49 -48.51 9.33
CA SER A 438 -28.92 -48.99 8.00
C SER A 438 -29.21 -47.88 6.97
N GLY A 439 -29.08 -46.60 7.35
CA GLY A 439 -29.36 -45.47 6.45
C GLY A 439 -30.85 -45.10 6.32
N ALA A 440 -31.73 -45.71 7.14
CA ALA A 440 -33.11 -45.27 7.28
C ALA A 440 -33.23 -43.82 7.80
N GLY A 441 -34.38 -43.19 7.58
CA GLY A 441 -34.64 -41.80 7.98
C GLY A 441 -34.44 -41.54 9.48
N SER A 442 -34.04 -40.31 9.81
CA SER A 442 -33.82 -39.89 11.19
C SER A 442 -35.13 -39.87 11.99
N THR A 443 -35.10 -40.40 13.21
CA THR A 443 -36.21 -40.35 14.17
C THR A 443 -35.96 -39.29 15.24
N ALA A 444 -37.01 -38.64 15.73
CA ALA A 444 -36.91 -37.64 16.80
C ALA A 444 -36.32 -38.23 18.09
N VAL A 445 -35.57 -37.40 18.83
CA VAL A 445 -35.11 -37.68 20.21
C VAL A 445 -36.00 -36.87 21.16
N PRO A 446 -36.89 -37.51 21.94
CA PRO A 446 -37.75 -36.81 22.89
C PRO A 446 -36.96 -36.05 23.95
N VAL A 447 -37.54 -34.98 24.51
CA VAL A 447 -36.92 -34.24 25.62
C VAL A 447 -36.80 -35.13 26.85
N ASP A 448 -35.56 -35.39 27.28
CA ASP A 448 -35.29 -36.06 28.54
C ASP A 448 -35.37 -35.10 29.73
N PRO A 449 -35.90 -35.54 30.90
CA PRO A 449 -35.96 -34.72 32.11
C PRO A 449 -34.60 -34.21 32.59
N ALA A 450 -33.51 -34.91 32.27
CA ALA A 450 -32.15 -34.52 32.60
C ALA A 450 -31.21 -34.95 31.48
N GLY A 451 -30.08 -34.24 31.34
CA GLY A 451 -29.14 -34.55 30.27
C GLY A 451 -27.93 -33.62 30.23
N THR A 452 -26.88 -34.09 29.56
CA THR A 452 -25.65 -33.34 29.30
C THR A 452 -25.37 -33.35 27.81
N ILE A 453 -25.09 -32.18 27.23
CA ILE A 453 -24.72 -32.03 25.84
C ILE A 453 -23.56 -31.05 25.67
N ARG A 454 -22.57 -31.45 24.88
CA ARG A 454 -21.51 -30.59 24.31
C ARG A 454 -21.67 -30.54 22.80
N ILE A 455 -21.76 -29.34 22.26
CA ILE A 455 -21.99 -29.10 20.83
C ILE A 455 -20.89 -28.20 20.28
N VAL A 456 -20.33 -28.57 19.14
CA VAL A 456 -19.47 -27.70 18.34
C VAL A 456 -19.94 -27.73 16.89
N GLY A 457 -19.95 -26.58 16.24
CA GLY A 457 -20.39 -26.51 14.87
C GLY A 457 -20.03 -25.20 14.19
N SER A 458 -20.27 -25.18 12.90
CA SER A 458 -20.27 -23.96 12.11
C SER A 458 -21.37 -24.01 11.07
N TYR A 459 -22.04 -22.90 10.84
CA TYR A 459 -23.07 -22.77 9.82
C TYR A 459 -22.91 -21.45 9.06
N PRO A 460 -23.29 -21.41 7.77
CA PRO A 460 -23.43 -20.14 7.07
C PRO A 460 -24.57 -19.36 7.74
N ALA A 461 -24.25 -18.17 8.22
CA ALA A 461 -25.24 -17.25 8.73
C ALA A 461 -26.26 -16.96 7.64
N ALA A 462 -27.54 -16.92 7.99
CA ALA A 462 -28.57 -16.27 7.21
C ALA A 462 -28.22 -14.78 7.21
N SER A 463 -27.34 -14.40 6.30
CA SER A 463 -26.93 -13.03 6.07
C SER A 463 -27.67 -12.48 4.87
N ASP A 464 -27.76 -11.16 4.84
CA ASP A 464 -28.32 -10.47 3.70
C ASP A 464 -27.44 -10.64 2.43
N ALA A 465 -26.17 -11.04 2.57
CA ALA A 465 -25.25 -11.33 1.44
C ALA A 465 -25.64 -12.60 0.64
N PHE A 466 -26.44 -13.49 1.23
CA PHE A 466 -27.06 -14.62 0.52
C PHE A 466 -28.50 -14.33 0.07
N SER A 467 -28.96 -13.09 0.24
CA SER A 467 -30.28 -12.66 -0.19
C SER A 467 -30.22 -12.05 -1.59
N ASP A 468 -31.38 -11.83 -2.19
CA ASP A 468 -31.50 -11.26 -3.52
C ASP A 468 -32.07 -9.84 -3.46
N ILE A 469 -31.74 -9.04 -4.47
CA ILE A 469 -32.29 -7.70 -4.69
C ILE A 469 -33.11 -7.66 -5.98
N LEU A 470 -34.26 -6.99 -5.94
CA LEU A 470 -35.10 -6.75 -7.11
C LEU A 470 -34.89 -5.32 -7.63
N PHE A 471 -34.66 -5.15 -8.93
CA PHE A 471 -34.64 -3.85 -9.58
C PHE A 471 -35.89 -3.67 -10.45
N MET A 472 -36.84 -2.87 -9.96
CA MET A 472 -38.07 -2.50 -10.63
C MET A 472 -37.88 -1.17 -11.37
N GLY A 473 -38.13 -1.14 -12.67
CA GLY A 473 -38.05 0.11 -13.42
C GLY A 473 -38.28 -0.01 -14.92
N ASP A 474 -37.82 1.02 -15.63
CA ASP A 474 -38.02 1.18 -17.07
C ASP A 474 -36.80 0.75 -17.92
N SER A 475 -36.59 1.38 -19.08
CA SER A 475 -35.47 1.14 -19.98
C SER A 475 -34.10 1.44 -19.36
N ILE A 476 -34.00 2.36 -18.38
CA ILE A 476 -32.75 2.63 -17.66
C ILE A 476 -32.41 1.48 -16.71
N THR A 477 -33.43 0.87 -16.09
CA THR A 477 -33.26 -0.30 -15.23
C THR A 477 -32.98 -1.56 -16.04
N LEU A 478 -33.65 -1.72 -17.19
CA LEU A 478 -33.34 -2.78 -18.14
C LEU A 478 -31.88 -2.67 -18.59
N GLY A 479 -31.47 -1.46 -18.97
CA GLY A 479 -30.09 -1.03 -19.24
C GLY A 479 -29.45 -1.62 -20.49
N VAL A 480 -29.86 -2.81 -20.93
CA VAL A 480 -29.28 -3.50 -22.10
C VAL A 480 -29.80 -2.88 -23.40
N ARG A 481 -28.87 -2.36 -24.22
CA ARG A 481 -29.16 -1.78 -25.54
C ARG A 481 -27.86 -1.67 -26.37
N PRO A 482 -27.91 -1.26 -27.65
CA PRO A 482 -26.69 -1.05 -28.43
C PRO A 482 -25.71 -0.12 -27.70
N GLY A 483 -24.52 -0.63 -27.38
CA GLY A 483 -23.49 0.10 -26.64
C GLY A 483 -23.51 -0.05 -25.10
N VAL A 484 -24.48 -0.78 -24.52
CA VAL A 484 -24.54 -1.10 -23.09
C VAL A 484 -24.85 -2.58 -22.92
N GLY A 485 -23.88 -3.35 -22.44
CA GLY A 485 -24.06 -4.76 -22.11
C GLY A 485 -24.72 -4.97 -20.74
N GLU A 486 -25.16 -6.20 -20.49
CA GLU A 486 -25.70 -6.66 -19.21
C GLU A 486 -24.80 -6.27 -18.01
N TYR A 487 -23.49 -6.47 -18.15
CA TYR A 487 -22.50 -6.17 -17.10
C TYR A 487 -22.20 -4.67 -16.94
N ASP A 488 -22.60 -3.86 -17.93
CA ASP A 488 -22.45 -2.41 -17.88
C ASP A 488 -23.59 -1.73 -17.12
N THR A 489 -24.71 -2.44 -16.91
CA THR A 489 -25.89 -1.90 -16.24
C THR A 489 -25.63 -1.60 -14.77
N PHE A 490 -26.27 -0.54 -14.26
CA PHE A 490 -26.08 -0.14 -12.87
C PHE A 490 -26.53 -1.25 -11.90
N ARG A 491 -27.56 -2.02 -12.24
CA ARG A 491 -28.04 -3.13 -11.41
C ARG A 491 -27.00 -4.22 -11.19
N HIS A 492 -26.28 -4.61 -12.25
CA HIS A 492 -25.24 -5.64 -12.17
C HIS A 492 -24.06 -5.12 -11.37
N LYS A 493 -23.68 -3.87 -11.61
CA LYS A 493 -22.61 -3.21 -10.88
C LYS A 493 -22.96 -3.01 -9.40
N VAL A 494 -24.21 -2.70 -9.05
CA VAL A 494 -24.68 -2.61 -7.66
C VAL A 494 -24.70 -3.99 -6.99
N GLN A 495 -25.15 -5.03 -7.69
CA GLN A 495 -25.08 -6.41 -7.20
C GLN A 495 -23.65 -6.74 -6.73
N ASN A 496 -22.68 -6.52 -7.61
CA ASN A 496 -21.27 -6.81 -7.34
C ASN A 496 -20.68 -5.90 -6.25
N ALA A 497 -20.99 -4.60 -6.29
CA ALA A 497 -20.44 -3.62 -5.35
C ALA A 497 -20.93 -3.83 -3.90
N LEU A 498 -22.16 -4.32 -3.73
CA LEU A 498 -22.79 -4.50 -2.42
C LEU A 498 -22.85 -5.96 -1.95
N GLY A 499 -22.36 -6.91 -2.76
CA GLY A 499 -22.22 -8.32 -2.37
C GLY A 499 -23.56 -9.07 -2.29
N TRP A 500 -24.50 -8.75 -3.17
CA TRP A 500 -25.76 -9.50 -3.29
C TRP A 500 -25.54 -10.84 -3.99
N ALA A 501 -26.28 -11.87 -3.58
CA ALA A 501 -26.22 -13.19 -4.22
C ALA A 501 -26.73 -13.11 -5.67
N MET A 502 -27.94 -12.59 -5.87
CA MET A 502 -28.47 -12.27 -7.18
C MET A 502 -29.16 -10.89 -7.22
N ALA A 503 -29.12 -10.27 -8.40
CA ALA A 503 -29.96 -9.11 -8.71
C ALA A 503 -30.95 -9.46 -9.83
N HIS A 504 -32.24 -9.39 -9.50
CA HIS A 504 -33.33 -9.64 -10.42
C HIS A 504 -33.61 -8.38 -11.23
N ASN A 505 -33.43 -8.47 -12.55
CA ASN A 505 -33.81 -7.39 -13.46
C ASN A 505 -35.30 -7.46 -13.78
N SER A 506 -36.02 -6.47 -13.30
CA SER A 506 -37.41 -6.22 -13.66
C SER A 506 -37.53 -4.86 -14.36
N GLY A 507 -36.53 -4.48 -15.15
CA GLY A 507 -36.60 -3.35 -16.05
C GLY A 507 -37.35 -3.70 -17.33
N VAL A 508 -38.32 -2.89 -17.73
CA VAL A 508 -39.04 -3.05 -19.01
C VAL A 508 -39.03 -1.73 -19.77
N GLY A 509 -38.56 -1.76 -21.01
CA GLY A 509 -38.42 -0.54 -21.81
C GLY A 509 -39.75 0.15 -22.08
N GLY A 510 -39.79 1.47 -21.86
CA GLY A 510 -40.96 2.31 -22.16
C GLY A 510 -42.02 2.39 -21.07
N GLU A 511 -41.90 1.62 -19.98
CA GLU A 511 -42.95 1.60 -18.95
C GLU A 511 -42.98 2.87 -18.09
N ASN A 512 -44.20 3.32 -17.77
CA ASN A 512 -44.48 4.32 -16.74
C ASN A 512 -44.79 3.66 -15.37
N ALA A 513 -45.01 4.46 -14.33
CA ALA A 513 -45.21 3.94 -12.97
C ALA A 513 -46.49 3.07 -12.81
N SER A 514 -47.52 3.27 -13.65
CA SER A 514 -48.74 2.45 -13.58
C SER A 514 -48.49 1.03 -14.08
N GLU A 515 -47.68 0.87 -15.11
CA GLU A 515 -47.34 -0.43 -15.69
C GLU A 515 -46.37 -1.19 -14.78
N GLN A 516 -45.38 -0.51 -14.20
CA GLN A 516 -44.49 -1.08 -13.19
C GLN A 516 -45.26 -1.57 -11.95
N GLU A 517 -46.24 -0.78 -11.48
CA GLU A 517 -47.07 -1.14 -10.33
C GLU A 517 -47.89 -2.41 -10.57
N ALA A 518 -48.43 -2.58 -11.78
CA ALA A 518 -49.24 -3.74 -12.14
C ALA A 518 -48.49 -5.09 -12.05
N ARG A 519 -47.15 -5.07 -12.20
CA ARG A 519 -46.30 -6.28 -12.16
C ARG A 519 -45.48 -6.44 -10.88
N MET A 520 -45.53 -5.46 -9.97
CA MET A 520 -44.71 -5.43 -8.76
C MET A 520 -44.93 -6.65 -7.86
N ALA A 521 -46.18 -7.01 -7.59
CA ALA A 521 -46.50 -8.16 -6.74
C ALA A 521 -45.96 -9.49 -7.29
N ALA A 522 -46.07 -9.71 -8.60
CA ALA A 522 -45.54 -10.89 -9.25
C ALA A 522 -43.99 -10.93 -9.21
N ALA A 523 -43.35 -9.79 -9.45
CA ALA A 523 -41.89 -9.67 -9.40
C ALA A 523 -41.32 -9.91 -7.99
N LEU A 524 -41.99 -9.41 -6.95
CA LEU A 524 -41.64 -9.69 -5.55
C LEU A 524 -41.76 -11.17 -5.22
N ALA A 525 -42.87 -11.80 -5.59
CA ALA A 525 -43.10 -13.22 -5.32
C ALA A 525 -42.10 -14.12 -6.05
N ALA A 526 -41.76 -13.79 -7.30
CA ALA A 526 -40.82 -14.56 -8.10
C ALA A 526 -39.36 -14.43 -7.62
N SER A 527 -38.97 -13.25 -7.12
CA SER A 527 -37.60 -12.99 -6.68
C SER A 527 -37.33 -13.42 -5.24
N GLY A 528 -38.34 -13.38 -4.35
CA GLY A 528 -38.10 -13.55 -2.91
C GLY A 528 -37.12 -12.51 -2.34
N ALA A 529 -36.97 -11.37 -3.03
CA ALA A 529 -35.94 -10.38 -2.74
C ALA A 529 -36.16 -9.71 -1.38
N ARG A 530 -35.07 -9.47 -0.65
CA ARG A 530 -35.07 -8.80 0.66
C ARG A 530 -34.77 -7.30 0.56
N ALA A 531 -34.40 -6.84 -0.63
CA ALA A 531 -34.37 -5.43 -0.99
C ALA A 531 -34.99 -5.20 -2.37
N VAL A 532 -35.56 -4.01 -2.57
CA VAL A 532 -36.10 -3.55 -3.84
C VAL A 532 -35.55 -2.17 -4.16
N CYS A 533 -35.04 -2.00 -5.37
CA CYS A 533 -34.74 -0.72 -5.99
C CYS A 533 -35.85 -0.37 -6.98
N ILE A 534 -36.47 0.80 -6.83
CA ILE A 534 -37.53 1.30 -7.72
C ILE A 534 -36.99 2.54 -8.45
N MET A 535 -37.06 2.56 -9.78
CA MET A 535 -36.70 3.73 -10.60
C MET A 535 -37.74 3.93 -11.71
N THR A 536 -38.42 5.08 -11.69
CA THR A 536 -39.42 5.47 -12.69
C THR A 536 -39.41 6.98 -12.90
N GLY A 537 -40.07 7.45 -13.95
CA GLY A 537 -40.35 8.87 -14.16
C GLY A 537 -40.08 9.37 -15.57
N ILE A 538 -39.16 8.74 -16.33
CA ILE A 538 -38.87 9.17 -17.70
C ILE A 538 -40.11 9.00 -18.58
N ASN A 539 -40.67 7.80 -18.61
CA ASN A 539 -41.84 7.54 -19.46
C ASN A 539 -43.12 8.16 -18.87
N ASP A 540 -43.22 8.37 -17.56
CA ASP A 540 -44.30 9.15 -16.95
C ASP A 540 -44.34 10.60 -17.46
N PHE A 541 -43.21 11.14 -17.91
CA PHE A 541 -43.11 12.46 -18.53
C PHE A 541 -43.42 12.43 -20.03
N PHE A 542 -42.85 11.47 -20.77
CA PHE A 542 -43.00 11.39 -22.23
C PHE A 542 -44.32 10.77 -22.70
N ASP A 543 -44.86 9.81 -21.96
CA ASP A 543 -46.24 9.32 -22.05
C ASP A 543 -47.00 9.81 -20.80
N PRO A 544 -47.61 11.01 -20.87
CA PRO A 544 -47.88 11.81 -19.68
C PRO A 544 -48.81 11.12 -18.68
N LEU A 545 -48.22 10.52 -17.65
CA LEU A 545 -48.93 10.11 -16.45
C LEU A 545 -48.97 11.32 -15.51
N PRO A 546 -50.16 11.81 -15.09
CA PRO A 546 -50.23 12.93 -14.16
C PRO A 546 -49.38 12.68 -12.92
N TYR A 547 -48.56 13.65 -12.52
CA TYR A 547 -47.60 13.47 -11.41
C TYR A 547 -48.27 13.00 -10.11
N ALA A 548 -49.52 13.45 -9.83
CA ALA A 548 -50.29 12.95 -8.69
C ALA A 548 -50.60 11.45 -8.79
N THR A 549 -50.96 10.97 -9.98
CA THR A 549 -51.20 9.55 -10.25
C THR A 549 -49.89 8.76 -10.15
N MET A 550 -48.79 9.26 -10.72
CA MET A 550 -47.46 8.64 -10.57
C MET A 550 -47.09 8.48 -9.09
N GLY A 551 -47.29 9.51 -8.26
CA GLY A 551 -47.01 9.46 -6.83
C GLY A 551 -47.82 8.39 -6.09
N ALA A 552 -49.10 8.23 -6.43
CA ALA A 552 -49.94 7.16 -5.89
C ALA A 552 -49.42 5.76 -6.29
N LYS A 553 -48.95 5.60 -7.53
CA LYS A 553 -48.37 4.33 -8.02
C LYS A 553 -47.05 3.98 -7.36
N ILE A 554 -46.14 4.95 -7.23
CA ILE A 554 -44.88 4.77 -6.50
C ILE A 554 -45.16 4.37 -5.03
N THR A 555 -46.10 5.04 -4.38
CA THR A 555 -46.50 4.73 -2.99
C THR A 555 -47.06 3.32 -2.86
N SER A 556 -47.87 2.86 -3.83
CA SER A 556 -48.39 1.49 -3.90
C SER A 556 -47.26 0.47 -3.98
N MET A 557 -46.29 0.67 -4.90
CA MET A 557 -45.12 -0.22 -5.03
C MET A 557 -44.25 -0.28 -3.76
N ILE A 558 -44.01 0.87 -3.12
CA ILE A 558 -43.30 0.94 -1.84
C ILE A 558 -44.03 0.11 -0.78
N THR A 559 -45.35 0.29 -0.68
CA THR A 559 -46.19 -0.42 0.30
C THR A 559 -46.16 -1.93 0.05
N MET A 560 -46.24 -2.38 -1.21
CA MET A 560 -46.13 -3.79 -1.57
C MET A 560 -44.77 -4.39 -1.18
N ALA A 561 -43.67 -3.67 -1.45
CA ALA A 561 -42.33 -4.12 -1.07
C ALA A 561 -42.15 -4.22 0.45
N GLN A 562 -42.58 -3.19 1.19
CA GLN A 562 -42.50 -3.17 2.66
C GLN A 562 -43.37 -4.25 3.29
N ALA A 563 -44.57 -4.51 2.75
CA ALA A 563 -45.44 -5.59 3.20
C ALA A 563 -44.82 -6.98 2.95
N ALA A 564 -44.01 -7.13 1.91
CA ALA A 564 -43.21 -8.33 1.65
C ALA A 564 -41.94 -8.42 2.55
N GLY A 565 -41.72 -7.44 3.44
CA GLY A 565 -40.55 -7.38 4.31
C GLY A 565 -39.27 -6.91 3.63
N ALA A 566 -39.36 -6.36 2.42
CA ALA A 566 -38.20 -5.89 1.67
C ALA A 566 -37.84 -4.45 2.03
N ARG A 567 -36.54 -4.16 2.11
CA ARG A 567 -36.02 -2.80 2.25
C ARG A 567 -36.18 -2.06 0.92
N VAL A 568 -36.65 -0.81 0.97
CA VAL A 568 -36.98 -0.06 -0.24
C VAL A 568 -35.98 1.05 -0.51
N THR A 569 -35.41 1.05 -1.71
CA THR A 569 -34.65 2.15 -2.27
C THR A 569 -35.42 2.75 -3.43
N LEU A 570 -35.76 4.03 -3.34
CA LEU A 570 -36.40 4.77 -4.42
C LEU A 570 -35.36 5.67 -5.10
N CYS A 571 -35.27 5.59 -6.41
CA CYS A 571 -34.39 6.45 -7.21
C CYS A 571 -35.21 7.38 -8.07
N SER A 572 -34.80 8.65 -8.14
CA SER A 572 -35.17 9.47 -9.30
C SER A 572 -34.54 8.86 -10.57
N PRO A 573 -35.07 9.13 -11.77
CA PRO A 573 -34.46 8.64 -13.01
C PRO A 573 -33.21 9.45 -13.34
N SER A 574 -32.37 8.99 -14.28
CA SER A 574 -31.32 9.86 -14.83
C SER A 574 -31.93 11.08 -15.54
N ALA A 575 -31.33 12.27 -15.36
CA ALA A 575 -31.71 13.41 -16.18
C ALA A 575 -31.32 13.14 -17.63
N THR A 576 -32.31 13.14 -18.54
CA THR A 576 -32.08 12.93 -19.97
C THR A 576 -31.39 14.16 -20.58
N GLN A 577 -30.94 14.04 -21.83
CA GLN A 577 -30.47 15.16 -22.66
C GLN A 577 -31.62 15.88 -23.38
N ASP A 578 -32.87 15.46 -23.17
CA ASP A 578 -34.04 16.09 -23.81
C ASP A 578 -34.32 17.46 -23.18
N ALA A 579 -34.34 18.51 -24.01
CA ALA A 579 -34.54 19.88 -23.54
C ALA A 579 -35.93 20.08 -22.87
N GLY A 580 -36.95 19.35 -23.32
CA GLY A 580 -38.30 19.42 -22.78
C GLY A 580 -38.39 18.86 -21.38
N MET A 581 -37.84 17.66 -21.16
CA MET A 581 -37.76 17.05 -19.83
C MET A 581 -36.89 17.90 -18.89
N ILE A 582 -35.72 18.35 -19.36
CA ILE A 582 -34.83 19.22 -18.59
C ILE A 582 -35.55 20.45 -18.04
N ALA A 583 -36.38 21.09 -18.85
CA ALA A 583 -37.09 22.31 -18.47
C ALA A 583 -38.32 22.03 -17.59
N ASN A 584 -39.01 20.91 -17.79
CA ASN A 584 -40.37 20.71 -17.28
C ASN A 584 -40.55 19.51 -16.33
N PHE A 585 -39.52 18.73 -16.04
CA PHE A 585 -39.63 17.53 -15.19
C PHE A 585 -39.81 17.84 -13.69
N GLY A 586 -39.65 19.10 -13.27
CA GLY A 586 -39.73 19.53 -11.87
C GLY A 586 -40.91 18.97 -11.05
N PRO A 587 -42.17 19.00 -11.56
CA PRO A 587 -43.33 18.45 -10.84
C PRO A 587 -43.27 16.93 -10.61
N TRP A 588 -42.77 16.17 -11.58
CA TRP A 588 -42.55 14.72 -11.45
C TRP A 588 -41.43 14.44 -10.46
N LEU A 589 -40.30 15.16 -10.55
CA LEU A 589 -39.21 15.03 -9.60
C LEU A 589 -39.65 15.30 -8.15
N ASN A 590 -40.41 16.38 -7.93
CA ASN A 590 -40.91 16.73 -6.60
C ASN A 590 -41.85 15.65 -6.03
N THR A 591 -42.63 15.01 -6.90
CA THR A 591 -43.47 13.87 -6.52
C THR A 591 -42.61 12.67 -6.09
N ILE A 592 -41.58 12.32 -6.87
CA ILE A 592 -40.66 11.22 -6.52
C ILE A 592 -39.95 11.51 -5.20
N GLN A 593 -39.48 12.74 -4.99
CA GLN A 593 -38.84 13.16 -3.74
C GLN A 593 -39.80 13.05 -2.54
N THR A 594 -41.08 13.40 -2.74
CA THR A 594 -42.12 13.26 -1.71
C THR A 594 -42.33 11.79 -1.33
N CYS A 595 -42.41 10.89 -2.31
CA CYS A 595 -42.46 9.44 -2.06
C CYS A 595 -41.17 8.91 -1.42
N GLY A 596 -40.01 9.47 -1.77
CA GLY A 596 -38.71 9.12 -1.20
C GLY A 596 -38.56 9.51 0.27
N ALA A 597 -39.37 10.43 0.77
CA ALA A 597 -39.42 10.84 2.18
C ALA A 597 -40.36 9.96 3.02
N LEU A 598 -41.02 8.96 2.44
CA LEU A 598 -41.87 8.03 3.19
C LEU A 598 -41.04 7.20 4.19
N PRO A 599 -41.60 6.84 5.36
CA PRO A 599 -40.90 6.04 6.35
C PRO A 599 -40.36 4.72 5.79
N GLY A 600 -39.10 4.39 6.12
CA GLY A 600 -38.47 3.14 5.69
C GLY A 600 -38.06 3.10 4.21
N VAL A 601 -38.05 4.24 3.52
CA VAL A 601 -37.55 4.39 2.15
C VAL A 601 -36.21 5.10 2.15
N VAL A 602 -35.24 4.58 1.41
CA VAL A 602 -33.98 5.27 1.12
C VAL A 602 -34.09 5.93 -0.25
N TYR A 603 -34.02 7.26 -0.29
CA TYR A 603 -34.04 8.02 -1.53
C TYR A 603 -32.64 8.20 -2.12
N VAL A 604 -32.48 7.89 -3.42
CA VAL A 604 -31.24 8.10 -4.18
C VAL A 604 -31.48 9.17 -5.27
N PRO A 605 -30.82 10.34 -5.18
CA PRO A 605 -31.11 11.50 -6.03
C PRO A 605 -30.33 11.45 -7.37
N VAL A 606 -30.65 10.48 -8.23
CA VAL A 606 -29.96 10.27 -9.51
C VAL A 606 -30.17 11.45 -10.47
N TYR A 607 -31.41 11.92 -10.64
CA TYR A 607 -31.73 13.05 -11.53
C TYR A 607 -30.93 14.29 -11.14
N GLU A 608 -30.90 14.59 -9.85
CA GLU A 608 -30.22 15.73 -9.26
C GLU A 608 -28.71 15.61 -9.44
N ARG A 609 -28.15 14.40 -9.28
CA ARG A 609 -26.74 14.15 -9.55
C ARG A 609 -26.40 14.42 -11.01
N PHE A 610 -27.19 13.94 -11.95
CA PHE A 610 -26.99 14.22 -13.37
C PHE A 610 -27.19 15.70 -13.70
N GLY A 611 -28.12 16.39 -13.04
CA GLY A 611 -28.30 17.84 -13.14
C GLY A 611 -27.06 18.62 -12.67
N PHE A 612 -26.46 18.21 -11.55
CA PHE A 612 -25.20 18.77 -11.06
C PHE A 612 -24.05 18.53 -12.03
N LEU A 613 -23.92 17.31 -12.57
CA LEU A 613 -22.88 16.97 -13.54
C LEU A 613 -23.03 17.79 -14.82
N ARG A 614 -24.25 18.00 -15.32
CA ARG A 614 -24.51 18.87 -16.47
C ARG A 614 -24.03 20.31 -16.23
N ALA A 615 -24.23 20.82 -15.02
CA ALA A 615 -23.84 22.18 -14.66
C ALA A 615 -22.33 22.36 -14.46
N THR A 616 -21.60 21.27 -14.21
CA THR A 616 -20.19 21.32 -13.79
C THR A 616 -19.21 20.71 -14.80
N MET A 617 -19.67 19.81 -15.67
CA MET A 617 -18.84 19.17 -16.69
C MET A 617 -18.87 19.94 -18.01
N PRO A 618 -17.81 19.83 -18.83
CA PRO A 618 -17.87 20.25 -20.23
C PRO A 618 -19.02 19.55 -20.97
N PRO A 619 -19.76 20.25 -21.87
CA PRO A 619 -20.91 19.66 -22.56
C PRO A 619 -20.62 18.33 -23.27
N ALA A 620 -19.46 18.22 -23.90
CA ALA A 620 -19.04 16.99 -24.58
C ALA A 620 -18.81 15.82 -23.60
N SER A 621 -18.25 16.09 -22.42
CA SER A 621 -18.03 15.08 -21.37
C SER A 621 -19.35 14.62 -20.77
N TYR A 622 -20.32 15.53 -20.58
CA TYR A 622 -21.65 15.17 -20.12
C TYR A 622 -22.40 14.35 -21.17
N ALA A 623 -22.37 14.75 -22.45
CA ALA A 623 -23.00 14.01 -23.53
C ALA A 623 -22.44 12.58 -23.68
N ALA A 624 -21.14 12.38 -23.41
CA ALA A 624 -20.50 11.07 -23.43
C ALA A 624 -20.98 10.10 -22.33
N LEU A 625 -21.74 10.57 -21.33
CA LEU A 625 -22.37 9.70 -20.34
C LEU A 625 -23.59 8.95 -20.90
N PHE A 626 -24.02 9.26 -22.12
CA PHE A 626 -25.22 8.74 -22.74
C PHE A 626 -24.92 8.03 -24.06
N VAL A 627 -25.78 7.07 -24.41
CA VAL A 627 -25.79 6.43 -25.73
C VAL A 627 -26.83 7.04 -26.68
N ASP A 628 -27.84 7.73 -26.14
CA ASP A 628 -28.76 8.58 -26.91
C ASP A 628 -29.31 9.73 -26.05
N VAL A 629 -30.39 10.37 -26.50
CA VAL A 629 -30.99 11.52 -25.81
C VAL A 629 -31.58 11.14 -24.44
N GLN A 630 -32.02 9.91 -24.22
CA GLN A 630 -32.71 9.49 -23.00
C GLN A 630 -31.91 8.51 -22.15
N HIS A 631 -31.07 7.68 -22.77
CA HIS A 631 -30.46 6.52 -22.13
C HIS A 631 -28.99 6.75 -21.85
N ILE A 632 -28.63 6.50 -20.59
CA ILE A 632 -27.24 6.53 -20.13
C ILE A 632 -26.43 5.38 -20.75
N GLY A 633 -25.17 5.65 -21.04
CA GLY A 633 -24.17 4.66 -21.46
C GLY A 633 -23.46 4.01 -20.27
N PRO A 634 -22.43 3.18 -20.50
CA PRO A 634 -21.73 2.47 -19.43
C PRO A 634 -21.19 3.41 -18.33
N ALA A 635 -20.60 4.55 -18.71
CA ALA A 635 -20.10 5.56 -17.79
C ALA A 635 -21.21 6.27 -17.00
N GLY A 636 -22.38 6.46 -17.59
CA GLY A 636 -23.55 6.97 -16.88
C GLY A 636 -24.07 5.95 -15.86
N HIS A 637 -24.09 4.67 -16.21
CA HIS A 637 -24.40 3.59 -15.25
C HIS A 637 -23.40 3.53 -14.09
N ASP A 638 -22.11 3.76 -14.33
CA ASP A 638 -21.10 3.84 -13.27
C ASP A 638 -21.41 4.95 -12.26
N ILE A 639 -21.89 6.10 -12.74
CA ILE A 639 -22.30 7.22 -11.87
C ILE A 639 -23.49 6.83 -10.99
N VAL A 640 -24.50 6.15 -11.56
CA VAL A 640 -25.66 5.66 -10.80
C VAL A 640 -25.21 4.67 -9.72
N THR A 641 -24.38 3.69 -10.08
CA THR A 641 -23.83 2.71 -9.12
C THR A 641 -23.04 3.39 -8.02
N ALA A 642 -22.14 4.32 -8.36
CA ALA A 642 -21.32 5.02 -7.37
C ALA A 642 -22.19 5.83 -6.40
N LEU A 643 -23.24 6.48 -6.91
CA LEU A 643 -24.19 7.22 -6.09
C LEU A 643 -24.97 6.30 -5.13
N MET A 644 -25.46 5.16 -5.63
CA MET A 644 -26.15 4.16 -4.80
C MET A 644 -25.23 3.62 -3.71
N ALA A 645 -23.99 3.23 -4.05
CA ALA A 645 -23.03 2.71 -3.08
C ALA A 645 -22.66 3.73 -1.99
N ALA A 646 -22.62 5.02 -2.35
CA ALA A 646 -22.34 6.11 -1.43
C ALA A 646 -23.54 6.54 -0.57
N THR A 647 -24.78 6.21 -0.97
CA THR A 647 -25.98 6.59 -0.24
C THR A 647 -26.21 5.62 0.94
N PRO A 648 -26.21 6.10 2.20
CA PRO A 648 -26.38 5.23 3.36
C PRO A 648 -27.68 4.41 3.29
N GLY A 649 -27.55 3.08 3.41
CA GLY A 649 -28.68 2.16 3.38
C GLY A 649 -29.26 1.85 1.99
N ALA A 650 -28.86 2.55 0.93
CA ALA A 650 -29.39 2.33 -0.41
C ALA A 650 -28.94 0.97 -0.96
N CYS A 651 -29.91 0.17 -1.41
CA CYS A 651 -29.72 -1.16 -1.96
C CYS A 651 -28.82 -2.05 -1.07
N ARG A 652 -28.73 -1.81 0.23
CA ARG A 652 -27.81 -2.57 1.10
C ARG A 652 -28.46 -3.86 1.60
N PRO A 653 -27.68 -4.97 1.62
CA PRO A 653 -28.07 -6.23 2.24
C PRO A 653 -28.70 -5.99 3.60
#